data_AF-A0AAJ0FRY2-F1
#
_entry.id   AF-A0AAJ0FRY2-F1
#
_cell.length_a   1.000
_cell.length_b   1.000
_cell.length_c   1.000
_cell.angle_alpha   90.00
_cell.angle_beta   90.00
_cell.angle_gamma   90.00
#
_symmetry.space_group_name_H-M   'P 1'
#
loop_
_entity.id
_entity.type
_entity.pdbx_description
1 polymer ?
#
loop_
_entity_poly.entity_id
_entity_poly.type
_entity_poly.pdbx_seq_one_letter_code
_entity_poly.pdbx_strand_id
1 'polypeptide(L)'
;MDLFCEPNDPIPIADNKTPFVCIETWDGGLFRTYGHRKGRTSITPNMLRLIPDIPPAEQPYLENLYPTPKDVLQPFLQTWLYFGMLAEMLSLNEVAPGVRLMDKESAMAEISELYKKLTRSEDGETVLVAGEILKWRPLFRERLDLAPNKFERMVYLCSCLQYSMVLLHSTENIDHNVRYSIAALGELFSTGIYAAASLAQPKIELPIMGYFWHRDYIKEGSVVEDRMLKNGWCLSEVEKVRSQVQGLYTMHYTSLLKKTEPWLNHSNCSRSVCNAFQLDIASYEPAHVDKACGCAMIEAPAGQVSGILRDSDTYPVIRIQGFSSGNLDDLEIFVEEYRPGVSYVALSHVWANGLGNPSSNALPRCQIARIANLVARLPPEPGTTEAPRLWLDTLCCPVELGTKMISLERIADVYRKSYHVLVLDTSLTAFRHEGTHPAELLVRAFGCSPWMRRLWTLQEGALGRALQIQFADRAANNMALLTELFVIAGQDVRYMRIWQDVTNEFNQLLGFSPKTGPENTIVWTRPQITTLQRSLHFRTVSVPSDEPLCISTLMNLDTKYIAAGQDAEHRMIRVWEKLAESHGGISTRLLFYLDEPIDIPGWRWAPKSLLASAVQDSVLSLDDRVMRFHNEYRDSKSIRCLGIPTPLGLKVRLAGFRVVPNPFFPELPLHPWPEVINPTEDQVLMQAEATGQWYRIIDWYRSKKLPVWTREERLAYDRMENRPICRAIDTGKCAIILDQKLEMLGDTTACCLVQVEEASPAQLQAVGYSDSEGQAPLKARRERTVIMSKLTEAEGKMMNMVRGLAKTVAQDESTAEFLKAQKRSAPGNTDWDAAEGKVREKMKEVMAEAWQAHPDMQQTMRDTVGESLDDYVWVMIPKWFSHGVGMRDLGEQVWYVD
;
A
#
# COMPACT_ATOMS: atom_id res chain seq x y z
N MET A 1 0.88 -27.23 -6.35
CA MET A 1 -0.40 -27.86 -5.95
C MET A 1 -1.50 -27.44 -6.90
N ASP A 2 -2.39 -28.36 -7.24
CA ASP A 2 -3.48 -28.25 -8.23
C ASP A 2 -4.72 -27.45 -7.78
N LEU A 3 -4.68 -26.76 -6.62
CA LEU A 3 -5.70 -25.75 -6.26
C LEU A 3 -5.48 -24.39 -6.92
N PHE A 4 -4.31 -24.13 -7.47
CA PHE A 4 -4.05 -22.86 -8.14
C PHE A 4 -4.64 -22.87 -9.56
N CYS A 5 -5.20 -21.74 -10.00
CA CYS A 5 -5.51 -21.52 -11.41
C CYS A 5 -4.23 -21.14 -12.15
N GLU A 6 -4.10 -21.63 -13.38
CA GLU A 6 -3.02 -21.27 -14.28
C GLU A 6 -3.58 -20.56 -15.52
N PRO A 7 -2.82 -19.62 -16.12
CA PRO A 7 -3.16 -19.05 -17.43
C PRO A 7 -3.11 -20.12 -18.52
N ASN A 8 -3.64 -19.79 -19.71
CA ASN A 8 -3.71 -20.75 -20.81
C ASN A 8 -2.32 -21.19 -21.30
N ASP A 9 -1.34 -20.31 -21.19
CA ASP A 9 0.05 -20.57 -21.55
C ASP A 9 1.00 -20.07 -20.43
N PRO A 10 1.12 -20.82 -19.31
CA PRO A 10 1.94 -20.43 -18.18
C PRO A 10 3.43 -20.54 -18.51
N ILE A 11 4.25 -19.74 -17.83
CA ILE A 11 5.70 -20.01 -17.81
C ILE A 11 5.97 -21.40 -17.21
N PRO A 12 6.99 -22.12 -17.70
CA PRO A 12 7.38 -23.39 -17.09
C PRO A 12 7.77 -23.20 -15.62
N ILE A 13 7.27 -24.07 -14.75
CA ILE A 13 7.67 -24.13 -13.34
C ILE A 13 8.34 -25.48 -13.10
N ALA A 14 9.54 -25.48 -12.52
CA ALA A 14 10.18 -26.71 -12.07
C ALA A 14 9.36 -27.33 -10.91
N ASP A 15 9.20 -28.65 -10.93
CA ASP A 15 8.35 -29.49 -10.07
C ASP A 15 7.76 -28.81 -8.82
N ASN A 16 6.56 -28.24 -8.98
CA ASN A 16 5.81 -27.50 -7.96
C ASN A 16 5.00 -28.43 -7.03
N LYS A 17 5.55 -29.63 -6.77
CA LYS A 17 4.89 -30.65 -5.95
C LYS A 17 4.90 -30.20 -4.49
N THR A 18 3.75 -30.36 -3.82
CA THR A 18 3.66 -30.11 -2.39
C THR A 18 3.91 -31.44 -1.66
N PRO A 19 4.94 -31.54 -0.82
CA PRO A 19 5.20 -32.78 -0.10
C PRO A 19 4.12 -33.03 0.97
N PHE A 20 3.72 -34.28 1.10
CA PHE A 20 2.95 -34.75 2.25
C PHE A 20 3.93 -35.07 3.38
N VAL A 21 3.83 -34.32 4.49
CA VAL A 21 4.82 -34.34 5.57
C VAL A 21 4.18 -34.70 6.93
N CYS A 22 2.87 -34.88 7.00
CA CYS A 22 2.18 -35.27 8.23
C CYS A 22 2.76 -36.57 8.82
N ILE A 23 3.07 -36.54 10.12
CA ILE A 23 3.52 -37.72 10.90
C ILE A 23 2.39 -38.36 11.72
N GLU A 24 1.24 -37.70 11.80
CA GLU A 24 0.05 -38.18 12.49
C GLU A 24 -1.22 -37.72 11.76
N THR A 25 -2.32 -38.44 11.97
CA THR A 25 -3.63 -38.07 11.47
C THR A 25 -4.31 -37.05 12.38
N TRP A 26 -5.15 -36.19 11.80
CA TRP A 26 -5.98 -35.25 12.55
C TRP A 26 -6.91 -35.99 13.53
N ASP A 27 -7.07 -35.45 14.75
CA ASP A 27 -7.77 -36.12 15.86
C ASP A 27 -9.28 -35.82 15.92
N GLY A 28 -9.78 -34.92 15.08
CA GLY A 28 -11.18 -34.49 15.05
C GLY A 28 -11.65 -33.71 16.28
N GLY A 29 -10.73 -33.22 17.12
CA GLY A 29 -11.06 -32.36 18.26
C GLY A 29 -11.34 -30.91 17.84
N LEU A 30 -11.57 -30.04 18.82
CA LEU A 30 -11.81 -28.61 18.60
C LEU A 30 -10.64 -27.94 17.86
N PHE A 31 -10.88 -27.32 16.71
CA PHE A 31 -9.81 -26.82 15.85
C PHE A 31 -8.78 -25.93 16.56
N ARG A 32 -9.24 -24.89 17.29
CA ARG A 32 -8.37 -23.88 17.92
C ARG A 32 -7.54 -24.41 19.10
N THR A 33 -7.86 -25.61 19.62
CA THR A 33 -7.24 -26.12 20.86
C THR A 33 -6.16 -27.18 20.59
N TYR A 34 -5.83 -27.45 19.33
CA TYR A 34 -4.89 -28.51 18.95
C TYR A 34 -3.49 -28.31 19.53
N GLY A 35 -2.97 -27.07 19.55
CA GLY A 35 -1.71 -26.73 20.23
C GLY A 35 -1.69 -27.13 21.71
N HIS A 36 -2.81 -26.92 22.44
CA HIS A 36 -2.95 -27.37 23.82
C HIS A 36 -3.01 -28.90 23.92
N ARG A 37 -3.85 -29.54 23.10
CA ARG A 37 -4.01 -31.02 23.12
C ARG A 37 -2.71 -31.76 22.82
N LYS A 38 -1.82 -31.16 22.04
CA LYS A 38 -0.52 -31.74 21.66
C LYS A 38 0.64 -31.25 22.53
N GLY A 39 0.39 -30.42 23.55
CA GLY A 39 1.44 -29.88 24.42
C GLY A 39 2.45 -29.00 23.69
N ARG A 40 2.03 -28.29 22.63
CA ARG A 40 2.85 -27.45 21.74
C ARG A 40 2.38 -26.00 21.71
N THR A 41 2.02 -25.47 22.87
CA THR A 41 1.53 -24.09 22.98
C THR A 41 2.64 -23.06 22.77
N SER A 42 3.91 -23.45 22.91
CA SER A 42 5.08 -22.63 22.60
C SER A 42 5.11 -22.09 21.16
N ILE A 43 4.51 -22.80 20.22
CA ILE A 43 4.42 -22.44 18.79
C ILE A 43 3.29 -21.44 18.52
N THR A 44 2.26 -21.40 19.39
CA THR A 44 1.10 -20.55 19.23
C THR A 44 1.39 -19.13 19.75
N PRO A 45 1.23 -18.06 18.95
CA PRO A 45 1.41 -16.68 19.39
C PRO A 45 0.49 -16.30 20.56
N ASN A 46 0.95 -15.42 21.44
CA ASN A 46 0.20 -15.01 22.65
C ASN A 46 -1.25 -14.57 22.35
N MET A 47 -1.46 -13.80 21.28
CA MET A 47 -2.79 -13.33 20.86
C MET A 47 -3.76 -14.46 20.48
N LEU A 48 -3.26 -15.65 20.13
CA LEU A 48 -4.07 -16.81 19.74
C LEU A 48 -4.27 -17.81 20.89
N ARG A 49 -3.69 -17.57 22.07
CA ARG A 49 -3.77 -18.47 23.24
C ARG A 49 -5.02 -18.25 24.09
N LEU A 50 -5.68 -17.09 23.95
CA LEU A 50 -6.90 -16.76 24.70
C LEU A 50 -8.09 -17.46 24.06
N ILE A 51 -8.33 -18.70 24.50
CA ILE A 51 -9.49 -19.50 24.09
C ILE A 51 -10.44 -19.61 25.29
N PRO A 52 -11.73 -19.26 25.15
CA PRO A 52 -12.70 -19.43 26.22
C PRO A 52 -12.68 -20.85 26.79
N ASP A 53 -12.80 -20.96 28.11
CA ASP A 53 -12.90 -22.23 28.85
C ASP A 53 -11.65 -23.13 28.81
N ILE A 54 -10.49 -22.60 28.40
CA ILE A 54 -9.20 -23.30 28.42
C ILE A 54 -8.24 -22.62 29.38
N PRO A 55 -7.51 -23.38 30.23
CA PRO A 55 -6.46 -22.82 31.07
C PRO A 55 -5.40 -22.05 30.24
N PRO A 56 -4.80 -20.99 30.79
CA PRO A 56 -3.69 -20.29 30.14
C PRO A 56 -2.60 -21.28 29.72
N ALA A 57 -1.96 -21.02 28.57
CA ALA A 57 -0.84 -21.82 28.11
C ALA A 57 0.30 -21.80 29.15
N GLU A 58 0.77 -22.99 29.53
CA GLU A 58 1.86 -23.14 30.50
C GLU A 58 3.23 -22.83 29.89
N GLN A 59 3.38 -22.90 28.57
CA GLN A 59 4.66 -22.66 27.87
C GLN A 59 4.76 -21.22 27.39
N PRO A 60 5.91 -20.53 27.55
CA PRO A 60 6.15 -19.21 26.95
C PRO A 60 6.15 -19.27 25.40
N TYR A 61 5.88 -18.16 24.73
CA TYR A 61 6.02 -18.06 23.27
C TYR A 61 7.48 -17.84 22.92
N LEU A 62 8.13 -18.88 22.37
CA LEU A 62 9.58 -18.89 22.17
C LEU A 62 10.01 -18.88 20.70
N GLU A 63 9.09 -18.93 19.72
CA GLU A 63 9.47 -19.05 18.30
C GLU A 63 10.38 -17.93 17.78
N ASN A 64 10.30 -16.73 18.36
CA ASN A 64 11.17 -15.61 17.98
C ASN A 64 12.62 -15.77 18.49
N LEU A 65 12.81 -16.52 19.58
CA LEU A 65 14.11 -16.71 20.23
C LEU A 65 14.71 -18.08 19.89
N TYR A 66 13.87 -19.12 19.91
CA TYR A 66 14.20 -20.51 19.66
C TYR A 66 13.20 -21.09 18.64
N PRO A 67 13.42 -20.83 17.33
CA PRO A 67 12.52 -21.32 16.29
C PRO A 67 12.41 -22.84 16.31
N THR A 68 11.19 -23.37 16.21
CA THR A 68 10.99 -24.81 16.13
C THR A 68 11.68 -25.38 14.87
N PRO A 69 12.40 -26.52 14.96
CA PRO A 69 12.99 -27.18 13.80
C PRO A 69 11.96 -27.47 12.70
N LYS A 70 12.36 -27.24 11.45
CA LYS A 70 11.48 -27.32 10.27
C LYS A 70 10.78 -28.69 10.18
N ASP A 71 11.52 -29.77 10.37
CA ASP A 71 11.07 -31.17 10.35
C ASP A 71 10.03 -31.50 11.44
N VAL A 72 9.97 -30.68 12.50
CA VAL A 72 8.97 -30.79 13.57
C VAL A 72 7.78 -29.86 13.33
N LEU A 73 8.03 -28.68 12.77
CA LEU A 73 7.04 -27.62 12.58
C LEU A 73 6.10 -27.89 11.41
N GLN A 74 6.64 -28.23 10.23
CA GLN A 74 5.84 -28.37 9.02
C GLN A 74 4.84 -29.55 9.06
N PRO A 75 5.16 -30.74 9.63
CA PRO A 75 4.16 -31.81 9.78
C PRO A 75 3.02 -31.38 10.70
N PHE A 76 3.37 -30.71 11.80
CA PHE A 76 2.41 -30.26 12.80
C PHE A 76 1.42 -29.25 12.21
N LEU A 77 1.92 -28.26 11.46
CA LEU A 77 1.07 -27.26 10.81
C LEU A 77 0.29 -27.84 9.62
N GLN A 78 0.85 -28.79 8.86
CA GLN A 78 0.10 -29.45 7.80
C GLN A 78 -1.04 -30.30 8.37
N THR A 79 -0.83 -31.08 9.43
CA THR A 79 -1.91 -31.82 10.10
C THR A 79 -2.98 -30.86 10.64
N TRP A 80 -2.57 -29.76 11.28
CA TRP A 80 -3.51 -28.81 11.88
C TRP A 80 -4.24 -27.95 10.86
N LEU A 81 -3.51 -27.14 10.11
CA LEU A 81 -4.06 -26.05 9.30
C LEU A 81 -4.54 -26.50 7.93
N TYR A 82 -4.03 -27.64 7.42
CA TYR A 82 -4.54 -28.23 6.18
C TYR A 82 -5.68 -29.22 6.48
N PHE A 83 -5.36 -30.35 7.13
CA PHE A 83 -6.34 -31.41 7.37
C PHE A 83 -7.37 -31.06 8.45
N GLY A 84 -6.96 -30.40 9.54
CA GLY A 84 -7.89 -29.95 10.58
C GLY A 84 -8.87 -28.89 10.08
N MET A 85 -8.45 -27.98 9.20
CA MET A 85 -9.33 -26.98 8.59
C MET A 85 -10.30 -27.62 7.57
N LEU A 86 -9.82 -28.59 6.78
CA LEU A 86 -10.67 -29.40 5.91
C LEU A 86 -11.75 -30.15 6.71
N ALA A 87 -11.35 -30.80 7.81
CA ALA A 87 -12.26 -31.49 8.71
C ALA A 87 -13.28 -30.53 9.33
N GLU A 88 -12.88 -29.29 9.63
CA GLU A 88 -13.79 -28.25 10.11
C GLU A 88 -14.82 -27.85 9.04
N MET A 89 -14.38 -27.61 7.80
CA MET A 89 -15.28 -27.29 6.68
C MET A 89 -16.27 -28.42 6.37
N LEU A 90 -15.89 -29.66 6.67
CA LEU A 90 -16.73 -30.86 6.49
C LEU A 90 -17.54 -31.22 7.74
N SER A 91 -17.53 -30.40 8.79
CA SER A 91 -18.25 -30.64 10.06
C SER A 91 -17.86 -31.95 10.76
N LEU A 92 -16.61 -32.42 10.56
CA LEU A 92 -16.06 -33.64 11.15
C LEU A 92 -15.44 -33.41 12.55
N ASN A 93 -15.22 -32.15 12.92
CA ASN A 93 -14.67 -31.77 14.22
C ASN A 93 -15.73 -31.66 15.31
N GLU A 94 -15.28 -31.67 16.56
CA GLU A 94 -16.04 -31.09 17.66
C GLU A 94 -16.26 -29.59 17.43
N VAL A 95 -17.46 -29.10 17.76
CA VAL A 95 -17.84 -27.68 17.71
C VAL A 95 -17.85 -27.02 19.09
N ALA A 96 -18.03 -27.83 20.13
CA ALA A 96 -17.80 -27.51 21.53
C ALA A 96 -17.28 -28.79 22.23
N PRO A 97 -16.72 -28.70 23.46
CA PRO A 97 -16.22 -29.89 24.15
C PRO A 97 -17.26 -31.02 24.20
N GLY A 98 -16.99 -32.13 23.52
CA GLY A 98 -17.88 -33.29 23.43
C GLY A 98 -19.12 -33.13 22.53
N VAL A 99 -19.30 -31.98 21.86
CA VAL A 99 -20.42 -31.72 20.96
C VAL A 99 -19.96 -31.81 19.51
N ARG A 100 -20.64 -32.64 18.72
CA ARG A 100 -20.37 -32.84 17.28
C ARG A 100 -21.65 -32.66 16.45
N LEU A 101 -21.48 -32.20 15.22
CA LEU A 101 -22.56 -32.15 14.22
C LEU A 101 -22.75 -33.50 13.51
N MET A 102 -21.71 -34.34 13.53
CA MET A 102 -21.71 -35.70 12.99
C MET A 102 -21.31 -36.70 14.07
N ASP A 103 -21.77 -37.94 13.96
CA ASP A 103 -21.35 -38.98 14.90
C ASP A 103 -19.83 -39.22 14.81
N LYS A 104 -19.23 -39.61 15.94
CA LYS A 104 -17.77 -39.71 16.07
C LYS A 104 -17.19 -40.78 15.13
N GLU A 105 -17.87 -41.91 14.96
CA GLU A 105 -17.35 -43.03 14.17
C GLU A 105 -17.29 -42.65 12.68
N SER A 106 -18.37 -42.09 12.14
CA SER A 106 -18.42 -41.57 10.77
C SER A 106 -17.41 -40.45 10.56
N ALA A 107 -17.29 -39.51 11.51
CA ALA A 107 -16.33 -38.42 11.41
C ALA A 107 -14.88 -38.91 11.33
N MET A 108 -14.50 -39.89 12.16
CA MET A 108 -13.16 -40.47 12.16
C MET A 108 -12.87 -41.30 10.89
N ALA A 109 -13.87 -42.03 10.39
CA ALA A 109 -13.77 -42.75 9.13
C ALA A 109 -13.54 -41.78 7.96
N GLU A 110 -14.32 -40.70 7.88
CA GLU A 110 -14.16 -39.69 6.84
C GLU A 110 -12.82 -38.95 6.93
N ILE A 111 -12.35 -38.60 8.13
CA ILE A 111 -11.01 -38.01 8.31
C ILE A 111 -9.93 -38.94 7.75
N SER A 112 -10.01 -40.24 8.02
CA SER A 112 -9.05 -41.23 7.49
C SER A 112 -9.08 -41.30 5.96
N GLU A 113 -10.26 -41.17 5.36
CA GLU A 113 -10.42 -41.11 3.90
C GLU A 113 -9.88 -39.83 3.28
N LEU A 114 -9.86 -38.69 4.00
CA LEU A 114 -9.25 -37.44 3.49
C LEU A 114 -7.78 -37.65 3.12
N TYR A 115 -7.01 -38.32 3.97
CA TYR A 115 -5.59 -38.58 3.71
C TYR A 115 -5.40 -39.43 2.45
N LYS A 116 -6.23 -40.46 2.26
CA LYS A 116 -6.16 -41.34 1.07
C LYS A 116 -6.52 -40.59 -0.22
N LYS A 117 -7.54 -39.72 -0.16
CA LYS A 117 -8.02 -38.97 -1.34
C LYS A 117 -7.09 -37.82 -1.72
N LEU A 118 -6.34 -37.28 -0.77
CA LEU A 118 -5.54 -36.07 -0.94
C LEU A 118 -4.04 -36.33 -0.98
N THR A 119 -3.61 -37.60 -1.06
CA THR A 119 -2.20 -37.97 -1.22
C THR A 119 -2.01 -38.90 -2.41
N ARG A 120 -0.83 -38.80 -3.04
CA ARG A 120 -0.41 -39.69 -4.12
C ARG A 120 1.08 -39.98 -4.00
N SER A 121 1.50 -41.20 -4.29
CA SER A 121 2.93 -41.52 -4.41
C SER A 121 3.41 -41.22 -5.82
N GLU A 122 4.47 -40.40 -5.92
CA GLU A 122 5.13 -40.02 -7.17
C GLU A 122 6.64 -40.00 -6.94
N ASP A 123 7.41 -40.68 -7.80
CA ASP A 123 8.88 -40.69 -7.77
C ASP A 123 9.52 -41.10 -6.42
N GLY A 124 8.84 -41.97 -5.67
CA GLY A 124 9.29 -42.45 -4.36
C GLY A 124 8.90 -41.54 -3.18
N GLU A 125 8.33 -40.38 -3.45
CA GLU A 125 7.83 -39.43 -2.45
C GLU A 125 6.30 -39.45 -2.39
N THR A 126 5.72 -39.01 -1.25
CA THR A 126 4.26 -38.81 -1.14
C THR A 126 3.97 -37.32 -1.26
N VAL A 127 3.08 -36.97 -2.19
CA VAL A 127 2.71 -35.58 -2.48
C VAL A 127 1.24 -35.33 -2.17
N LEU A 128 0.91 -34.09 -1.82
CA LEU A 128 -0.47 -33.63 -1.68
C LEU A 128 -1.09 -33.37 -3.05
N VAL A 129 -2.29 -33.89 -3.25
CA VAL A 129 -3.17 -33.61 -4.39
C VAL A 129 -4.51 -33.07 -3.86
N ALA A 130 -5.04 -32.03 -4.48
CA ALA A 130 -6.10 -31.23 -3.90
C ALA A 130 -7.20 -30.85 -4.90
N GLY A 131 -7.04 -31.17 -6.18
CA GLY A 131 -8.06 -30.94 -7.22
C GLY A 131 -9.37 -31.67 -6.93
N GLU A 132 -9.36 -32.76 -6.17
CA GLU A 132 -10.55 -33.46 -5.71
C GLU A 132 -11.44 -32.58 -4.80
N ILE A 133 -10.85 -31.68 -4.01
CA ILE A 133 -11.56 -30.75 -3.11
C ILE A 133 -12.51 -29.85 -3.90
N LEU A 134 -12.15 -29.48 -5.14
CA LEU A 134 -12.97 -28.62 -6.00
C LEU A 134 -14.32 -29.26 -6.35
N LYS A 135 -14.42 -30.59 -6.29
CA LYS A 135 -15.66 -31.34 -6.52
C LYS A 135 -16.56 -31.40 -5.28
N TRP A 136 -16.05 -31.06 -4.10
CA TRP A 136 -16.77 -31.18 -2.82
C TRP A 136 -17.65 -29.98 -2.50
N ARG A 137 -17.82 -29.04 -3.42
CA ARG A 137 -18.72 -27.89 -3.22
C ARG A 137 -20.14 -28.25 -2.75
N PRO A 138 -20.83 -29.25 -3.34
CA PRO A 138 -22.14 -29.67 -2.84
C PRO A 138 -22.06 -30.21 -1.40
N LEU A 139 -21.02 -30.98 -1.11
CA LEU A 139 -20.78 -31.55 0.22
C LEU A 139 -20.53 -30.44 1.26
N PHE A 140 -19.70 -29.43 0.98
CA PHE A 140 -19.51 -28.29 1.89
C PHE A 140 -20.82 -27.57 2.22
N ARG A 141 -21.71 -27.43 1.23
CA ARG A 141 -23.04 -26.83 1.45
C ARG A 141 -23.89 -27.70 2.38
N GLU A 142 -23.96 -29.00 2.11
CA GLU A 142 -24.68 -29.97 2.96
C GLU A 142 -24.15 -29.94 4.40
N ARG A 143 -22.82 -29.97 4.58
CA ARG A 143 -22.18 -29.95 5.91
C ARG A 143 -22.41 -28.65 6.68
N LEU A 144 -22.56 -27.53 5.97
CA LEU A 144 -22.92 -26.25 6.57
C LEU A 144 -24.36 -26.25 7.10
N ASP A 145 -25.28 -26.95 6.41
CA ASP A 145 -26.70 -27.03 6.77
C ASP A 145 -26.96 -27.99 7.96
N LEU A 146 -25.96 -28.78 8.40
CA LEU A 146 -26.04 -29.58 9.63
C LEU A 146 -26.04 -28.71 10.91
N ALA A 147 -25.54 -27.48 10.83
CA ALA A 147 -25.49 -26.60 11.99
C ALA A 147 -26.87 -26.02 12.31
N PRO A 148 -27.31 -25.99 13.58
CA PRO A 148 -28.60 -25.41 13.96
C PRO A 148 -28.73 -23.92 13.58
N ASN A 149 -27.62 -23.18 13.65
CA ASN A 149 -27.53 -21.80 13.23
C ASN A 149 -26.42 -21.62 12.19
N LYS A 150 -26.83 -21.39 10.94
CA LYS A 150 -25.93 -21.22 9.79
C LYS A 150 -25.03 -19.99 9.92
N PHE A 151 -25.56 -18.86 10.42
CA PHE A 151 -24.80 -17.64 10.59
C PHE A 151 -23.67 -17.84 11.61
N GLU A 152 -23.99 -18.36 12.80
CA GLU A 152 -23.00 -18.66 13.83
C GLU A 152 -21.94 -19.65 13.34
N ARG A 153 -22.35 -20.67 12.56
CA ARG A 153 -21.41 -21.61 11.96
C ARG A 153 -20.44 -20.92 11.01
N MET A 154 -20.92 -20.05 10.12
CA MET A 154 -20.06 -19.30 9.19
C MET A 154 -19.11 -18.35 9.92
N VAL A 155 -19.58 -17.66 10.97
CA VAL A 155 -18.75 -16.79 11.81
C VAL A 155 -17.64 -17.58 12.52
N TYR A 156 -17.97 -18.76 13.05
CA TYR A 156 -16.99 -19.65 13.66
C TYR A 156 -15.94 -20.12 12.64
N LEU A 157 -16.35 -20.55 11.44
CA LEU A 157 -15.43 -20.96 10.37
C LEU A 157 -14.50 -19.82 9.95
N CYS A 158 -15.02 -18.59 9.82
CA CYS A 158 -14.20 -17.40 9.58
C CYS A 158 -13.15 -17.19 10.67
N SER A 159 -13.54 -17.38 11.94
CA SER A 159 -12.61 -17.28 13.08
C SER A 159 -11.52 -18.34 13.03
N CYS A 160 -11.82 -19.58 12.63
CA CYS A 160 -10.82 -20.64 12.43
C CYS A 160 -9.86 -20.34 11.27
N LEU A 161 -10.37 -19.78 10.16
CA LEU A 161 -9.54 -19.35 9.04
C LEU A 161 -8.62 -18.19 9.43
N GLN A 162 -9.13 -17.20 10.16
CA GLN A 162 -8.32 -16.09 10.67
C GLN A 162 -7.25 -16.59 11.65
N TYR A 163 -7.61 -17.51 12.55
CA TYR A 163 -6.65 -18.17 13.45
C TYR A 163 -5.53 -18.86 12.66
N SER A 164 -5.90 -19.63 11.65
CA SER A 164 -4.96 -20.38 10.78
C SER A 164 -4.00 -19.44 10.06
N MET A 165 -4.52 -18.35 9.50
CA MET A 165 -3.74 -17.34 8.81
C MET A 165 -2.75 -16.66 9.75
N VAL A 166 -3.20 -16.19 10.92
CA VAL A 166 -2.32 -15.53 11.89
C VAL A 166 -1.22 -16.50 12.34
N LEU A 167 -1.57 -17.74 12.67
CA LEU A 167 -0.57 -18.75 13.07
C LEU A 167 0.44 -19.01 11.95
N LEU A 168 -0.01 -19.20 10.71
CA LEU A 168 0.87 -19.44 9.57
C LEU A 168 1.85 -18.27 9.34
N HIS A 169 1.39 -17.03 9.45
CA HIS A 169 2.26 -15.85 9.26
C HIS A 169 3.16 -15.53 10.46
N SER A 170 2.88 -16.10 11.63
CA SER A 170 3.77 -16.01 12.80
C SER A 170 4.88 -17.07 12.80
N THR A 171 4.96 -17.89 11.75
CA THR A 171 6.00 -18.91 11.59
C THR A 171 6.85 -18.59 10.38
N GLU A 172 8.17 -18.79 10.46
CA GLU A 172 9.10 -18.49 9.37
C GLU A 172 9.74 -19.75 8.76
N ASN A 173 10.02 -20.77 9.58
CA ASN A 173 10.82 -21.95 9.22
C ASN A 173 10.01 -23.08 8.54
N ILE A 174 9.37 -22.79 7.41
CA ILE A 174 8.53 -23.74 6.65
C ILE A 174 8.83 -23.66 5.15
N ASP A 175 8.82 -24.79 4.46
CA ASP A 175 8.95 -24.83 3.00
C ASP A 175 7.86 -24.04 2.28
N HIS A 176 8.26 -23.36 1.20
CA HIS A 176 7.38 -22.54 0.35
C HIS A 176 6.13 -23.33 -0.11
N ASN A 177 6.32 -24.55 -0.63
CA ASN A 177 5.22 -25.36 -1.16
C ASN A 177 4.25 -25.86 -0.07
N VAL A 178 4.73 -26.07 1.16
CA VAL A 178 3.88 -26.47 2.30
C VAL A 178 3.12 -25.25 2.85
N ARG A 179 3.79 -24.10 2.99
CA ARG A 179 3.15 -22.84 3.40
C ARG A 179 2.01 -22.48 2.46
N TYR A 180 2.28 -22.45 1.16
CA TYR A 180 1.28 -22.00 0.18
C TYR A 180 0.27 -23.06 -0.22
N SER A 181 0.46 -24.34 0.16
CA SER A 181 -0.65 -25.30 0.11
C SER A 181 -1.69 -25.03 1.20
N ILE A 182 -1.24 -24.72 2.42
CA ILE A 182 -2.13 -24.31 3.53
C ILE A 182 -2.83 -23.00 3.17
N ALA A 183 -2.07 -22.00 2.70
CA ALA A 183 -2.62 -20.70 2.36
C ALA A 183 -3.61 -20.76 1.17
N ALA A 184 -3.34 -21.58 0.14
CA ALA A 184 -4.26 -21.80 -0.97
C ALA A 184 -5.59 -22.40 -0.50
N LEU A 185 -5.54 -23.41 0.37
CA LEU A 185 -6.74 -24.00 0.97
C LEU A 185 -7.52 -22.97 1.81
N GLY A 186 -6.82 -22.16 2.61
CA GLY A 186 -7.40 -21.07 3.38
C GLY A 186 -8.09 -20.01 2.51
N GLU A 187 -7.47 -19.63 1.40
CA GLU A 187 -8.03 -18.71 0.39
C GLU A 187 -9.29 -19.29 -0.26
N LEU A 188 -9.25 -20.58 -0.64
CA LEU A 188 -10.41 -21.29 -1.21
C LEU A 188 -11.63 -21.19 -0.28
N PHE A 189 -11.43 -21.48 1.00
CA PHE A 189 -12.50 -21.52 1.99
C PHE A 189 -12.98 -20.14 2.40
N SER A 190 -12.07 -19.20 2.68
CA SER A 190 -12.45 -17.82 2.99
C SER A 190 -13.21 -17.18 1.82
N THR A 191 -12.70 -17.27 0.59
CA THR A 191 -13.41 -16.78 -0.60
C THR A 191 -14.77 -17.48 -0.76
N GLY A 192 -14.83 -18.80 -0.60
CA GLY A 192 -16.06 -19.58 -0.74
C GLY A 192 -17.14 -19.24 0.28
N ILE A 193 -16.78 -19.03 1.55
CA ILE A 193 -17.72 -18.66 2.61
C ILE A 193 -18.32 -17.28 2.35
N TYR A 194 -17.50 -16.27 2.01
CA TYR A 194 -18.01 -14.93 1.71
C TYR A 194 -18.84 -14.88 0.42
N ALA A 195 -18.45 -15.65 -0.60
CA ALA A 195 -19.25 -15.81 -1.82
C ALA A 195 -20.61 -16.45 -1.51
N ALA A 196 -20.63 -17.53 -0.71
CA ALA A 196 -21.86 -18.19 -0.31
C ALA A 196 -22.78 -17.27 0.53
N ALA A 197 -22.21 -16.50 1.46
CA ALA A 197 -22.96 -15.54 2.28
C ALA A 197 -23.57 -14.41 1.44
N SER A 198 -22.78 -13.86 0.51
CA SER A 198 -23.19 -12.77 -0.37
C SER A 198 -24.26 -13.18 -1.37
N LEU A 199 -24.23 -14.44 -1.84
CA LEU A 199 -25.20 -15.01 -2.78
C LEU A 199 -26.41 -15.65 -2.09
N ALA A 200 -26.44 -15.74 -0.76
CA ALA A 200 -27.57 -16.27 -0.01
C ALA A 200 -28.81 -15.39 -0.19
N GLN A 201 -29.99 -16.00 -0.05
CA GLN A 201 -31.28 -15.32 -0.11
C GLN A 201 -32.11 -15.68 1.13
N PRO A 202 -32.31 -14.75 2.09
CA PRO A 202 -31.75 -13.39 2.14
C PRO A 202 -30.21 -13.39 2.31
N LYS A 203 -29.57 -12.28 1.94
CA LYS A 203 -28.12 -12.08 2.08
C LYS A 203 -27.70 -12.26 3.54
N ILE A 204 -26.61 -12.99 3.77
CA ILE A 204 -26.01 -13.14 5.09
C ILE A 204 -24.86 -12.13 5.22
N GLU A 205 -24.95 -11.23 6.19
CA GLU A 205 -23.91 -10.21 6.46
C GLU A 205 -22.89 -10.73 7.46
N LEU A 206 -21.79 -11.29 6.97
CA LEU A 206 -20.70 -11.75 7.82
C LEU A 206 -19.84 -10.57 8.33
N PRO A 207 -19.18 -10.72 9.49
CA PRO A 207 -18.17 -9.77 9.95
C PRO A 207 -17.10 -9.55 8.89
N ILE A 208 -16.61 -8.32 8.74
CA ILE A 208 -15.49 -8.02 7.84
C ILE A 208 -14.20 -8.52 8.51
N MET A 209 -13.57 -9.55 7.95
CA MET A 209 -12.28 -10.07 8.39
C MET A 209 -11.25 -9.91 7.27
N GLY A 210 -10.08 -9.37 7.62
CA GLY A 210 -8.97 -9.26 6.68
C GLY A 210 -8.24 -10.60 6.55
N TYR A 211 -8.22 -11.15 5.34
CA TYR A 211 -7.41 -12.32 5.00
C TYR A 211 -6.27 -11.93 4.07
N PHE A 212 -5.05 -12.27 4.46
CA PHE A 212 -3.81 -11.93 3.76
C PHE A 212 -3.01 -13.19 3.42
N TRP A 213 -3.70 -14.24 2.94
CA TRP A 213 -3.08 -15.53 2.57
C TRP A 213 -1.91 -15.40 1.58
N HIS A 214 -1.91 -14.32 0.81
CA HIS A 214 -0.89 -13.94 -0.16
C HIS A 214 0.40 -13.39 0.46
N ARG A 215 0.39 -13.04 1.75
CA ARG A 215 1.52 -12.39 2.40
C ARG A 215 2.81 -13.20 2.21
N ASP A 216 3.86 -12.50 1.78
CA ASP A 216 5.18 -13.04 1.45
C ASP A 216 5.22 -14.00 0.24
N TYR A 217 4.14 -14.11 -0.55
CA TYR A 217 4.11 -15.00 -1.72
C TYR A 217 5.07 -14.51 -2.80
N ILE A 218 5.01 -13.21 -3.09
CA ILE A 218 5.96 -12.47 -3.91
C ILE A 218 6.78 -11.58 -2.98
N LYS A 219 7.73 -12.19 -2.26
CA LYS A 219 8.66 -11.47 -1.38
C LYS A 219 9.91 -11.06 -2.14
N GLU A 220 10.52 -9.96 -1.70
CA GLU A 220 11.82 -9.51 -2.21
C GLU A 220 12.88 -10.62 -2.09
N GLY A 221 13.63 -10.85 -3.16
CA GLY A 221 14.65 -11.90 -3.27
C GLY A 221 14.09 -13.33 -3.22
N SER A 222 12.77 -13.49 -3.34
CA SER A 222 12.15 -14.82 -3.39
C SER A 222 12.28 -15.46 -4.77
N VAL A 223 12.17 -16.79 -4.81
CA VAL A 223 12.14 -17.57 -6.07
C VAL A 223 11.03 -17.11 -7.02
N VAL A 224 9.90 -16.64 -6.48
CA VAL A 224 8.77 -16.14 -7.28
C VAL A 224 9.11 -14.80 -7.94
N GLU A 225 9.69 -13.85 -7.19
CA GLU A 225 10.15 -12.57 -7.74
C GLU A 225 11.24 -12.79 -8.79
N ASP A 226 12.27 -13.57 -8.47
CA ASP A 226 13.35 -13.91 -9.39
C ASP A 226 12.84 -14.51 -10.70
N ARG A 227 11.83 -15.39 -10.62
CA ARG A 227 11.18 -15.99 -11.79
C ARG A 227 10.45 -14.95 -12.63
N MET A 228 9.69 -14.05 -12.00
CA MET A 228 9.01 -12.97 -12.70
C MET A 228 10.02 -12.06 -13.41
N LEU A 229 11.10 -11.64 -12.73
CA LEU A 229 12.14 -10.78 -13.30
C LEU A 229 12.85 -11.46 -14.49
N LYS A 230 13.21 -12.75 -14.37
CA LYS A 230 13.78 -13.54 -15.48
C LYS A 230 12.83 -13.69 -16.67
N ASN A 231 11.52 -13.55 -16.45
CA ASN A 231 10.48 -13.59 -17.48
C ASN A 231 10.09 -12.19 -18.00
N GLY A 232 10.97 -11.20 -17.86
CA GLY A 232 10.82 -9.87 -18.44
C GLY A 232 9.91 -8.92 -17.66
N TRP A 233 9.53 -9.26 -16.43
CA TRP A 233 8.89 -8.29 -15.52
C TRP A 233 9.94 -7.33 -14.94
N CYS A 234 9.55 -6.09 -14.65
CA CYS A 234 10.40 -5.15 -13.91
C CYS A 234 10.01 -5.02 -12.43
N LEU A 235 10.91 -4.48 -11.62
CA LEU A 235 10.70 -4.25 -10.18
C LEU A 235 9.39 -3.51 -9.88
N SER A 236 9.06 -2.48 -10.67
CA SER A 236 7.82 -1.71 -10.43
C SER A 236 6.54 -2.46 -10.80
N GLU A 237 6.60 -3.41 -11.74
CA GLU A 237 5.44 -4.23 -12.06
C GLU A 237 5.22 -5.30 -11.00
N VAL A 238 6.30 -5.92 -10.51
CA VAL A 238 6.25 -6.85 -9.38
C VAL A 238 5.72 -6.14 -8.13
N GLU A 239 6.21 -4.92 -7.85
CA GLU A 239 5.74 -4.08 -6.74
C GLU A 239 4.24 -3.77 -6.86
N LYS A 240 3.77 -3.47 -8.08
CA LYS A 240 2.34 -3.23 -8.33
C LYS A 240 1.49 -4.44 -7.97
N VAL A 241 1.90 -5.62 -8.45
CA VAL A 241 1.18 -6.87 -8.15
C VAL A 241 1.16 -7.13 -6.64
N ARG A 242 2.31 -7.07 -5.98
CA ARG A 242 2.40 -7.38 -4.53
C ARG A 242 1.69 -6.34 -3.64
N SER A 243 1.53 -5.09 -4.11
CA SER A 243 0.85 -4.03 -3.35
C SER A 243 -0.66 -3.94 -3.60
N GLN A 244 -1.13 -4.18 -4.83
CA GLN A 244 -2.55 -3.99 -5.19
C GLN A 244 -3.37 -5.28 -5.17
N VAL A 245 -2.76 -6.42 -5.50
CA VAL A 245 -3.47 -7.69 -5.51
C VAL A 245 -3.56 -8.21 -4.08
N GLN A 246 -4.75 -8.61 -3.64
CA GLN A 246 -4.98 -9.10 -2.28
C GLN A 246 -5.34 -10.59 -2.26
N GLY A 247 -5.51 -11.24 -3.41
CA GLY A 247 -5.77 -12.66 -3.52
C GLY A 247 -4.52 -13.47 -3.85
N LEU A 248 -4.28 -14.54 -3.10
CA LEU A 248 -3.18 -15.46 -3.35
C LEU A 248 -3.31 -16.12 -4.74
N TYR A 249 -4.53 -16.47 -5.16
CA TYR A 249 -4.78 -17.05 -6.48
C TYR A 249 -4.48 -16.07 -7.61
N THR A 250 -4.85 -14.81 -7.45
CA THR A 250 -4.56 -13.76 -8.44
C THR A 250 -3.05 -13.50 -8.53
N MET A 251 -2.34 -13.44 -7.39
CA MET A 251 -0.88 -13.28 -7.38
C MET A 251 -0.18 -14.45 -8.06
N HIS A 252 -0.57 -15.68 -7.72
CA HIS A 252 -0.04 -16.88 -8.37
C HIS A 252 -0.26 -16.84 -9.88
N TYR A 253 -1.51 -16.65 -10.31
CA TYR A 253 -1.90 -16.57 -11.71
C TYR A 253 -1.08 -15.52 -12.47
N THR A 254 -0.95 -14.32 -11.89
CA THR A 254 -0.20 -13.21 -12.48
C THR A 254 1.29 -13.53 -12.59
N SER A 255 1.88 -14.18 -11.57
CA SER A 255 3.29 -14.56 -11.55
C SER A 255 3.68 -15.56 -12.65
N LEU A 256 2.69 -16.20 -13.27
CA LEU A 256 2.88 -17.19 -14.35
C LEU A 256 2.65 -16.64 -15.75
N LEU A 257 2.18 -15.40 -15.89
CA LEU A 257 1.92 -14.81 -17.19
C LEU A 257 3.23 -14.55 -17.94
N LYS A 258 3.31 -15.07 -19.17
CA LYS A 258 4.35 -14.69 -20.14
C LYS A 258 4.18 -13.23 -20.56
N LYS A 259 5.29 -12.48 -20.55
CA LYS A 259 5.36 -11.13 -21.11
C LYS A 259 5.53 -11.22 -22.63
N THR A 260 4.81 -10.37 -23.35
CA THR A 260 4.86 -10.30 -24.83
C THR A 260 6.07 -9.54 -25.35
N GLU A 261 6.62 -8.62 -24.56
CA GLU A 261 7.77 -7.80 -24.93
C GLU A 261 8.93 -7.97 -23.93
N PRO A 262 9.44 -9.19 -23.68
CA PRO A 262 10.50 -9.42 -22.69
C PRO A 262 11.84 -8.75 -23.04
N TRP A 263 11.96 -8.20 -24.25
CA TRP A 263 13.15 -7.48 -24.72
C TRP A 263 13.16 -5.99 -24.34
N LEU A 264 12.09 -5.44 -23.77
CA LEU A 264 12.10 -4.06 -23.27
C LEU A 264 13.14 -3.91 -22.16
N ASN A 265 13.95 -2.84 -22.24
CA ASN A 265 14.99 -2.61 -21.25
C ASN A 265 14.39 -2.04 -19.96
N HIS A 266 14.34 -2.87 -18.93
CA HIS A 266 13.87 -2.52 -17.58
C HIS A 266 14.99 -2.30 -16.56
N SER A 267 16.26 -2.27 -16.99
CA SER A 267 17.42 -2.15 -16.08
C SER A 267 17.42 -0.90 -15.20
N ASN A 268 16.79 0.18 -15.67
CA ASN A 268 16.70 1.45 -14.94
C ASN A 268 15.39 1.60 -14.14
N CYS A 269 14.52 0.58 -14.08
CA CYS A 269 13.30 0.65 -13.29
C CYS A 269 13.59 0.58 -11.79
N SER A 270 12.83 1.34 -10.99
CA SER A 270 12.81 1.21 -9.52
C SER A 270 11.55 0.47 -9.07
N ARG A 271 11.29 0.39 -7.76
CA ARG A 271 10.01 -0.15 -7.24
C ARG A 271 8.83 0.76 -7.54
N SER A 272 9.02 2.07 -7.43
CA SER A 272 7.98 3.07 -7.66
C SER A 272 7.82 3.48 -9.13
N VAL A 273 8.84 3.24 -9.97
CA VAL A 273 8.87 3.74 -11.36
C VAL A 273 9.24 2.65 -12.36
N CYS A 274 8.38 2.46 -13.36
CA CYS A 274 8.74 1.77 -14.59
C CYS A 274 9.21 2.80 -15.63
N ASN A 275 10.48 2.75 -16.02
CA ASN A 275 11.08 3.70 -16.97
C ASN A 275 11.01 3.24 -18.43
N ALA A 276 10.63 1.98 -18.70
CA ALA A 276 10.63 1.42 -20.06
C ALA A 276 9.61 2.07 -21.01
N PHE A 277 8.59 2.74 -20.48
CA PHE A 277 7.53 3.40 -21.26
C PHE A 277 7.58 4.93 -21.17
N GLN A 278 8.65 5.49 -20.59
CA GLN A 278 8.89 6.92 -20.60
C GLN A 278 9.40 7.35 -21.97
N LEU A 279 8.81 8.41 -22.50
CA LEU A 279 9.15 8.96 -23.81
C LEU A 279 10.16 10.07 -23.66
N ASP A 280 11.26 9.97 -24.41
CA ASP A 280 12.07 11.13 -24.73
C ASP A 280 11.42 11.88 -25.89
N ILE A 281 10.73 12.97 -25.56
CA ILE A 281 10.00 13.79 -26.54
C ILE A 281 10.94 14.31 -27.64
N ALA A 282 12.22 14.54 -27.33
CA ALA A 282 13.18 15.10 -28.28
C ALA A 282 13.58 14.12 -29.40
N SER A 283 13.55 12.81 -29.12
CA SER A 283 13.95 11.76 -30.06
C SER A 283 12.78 10.90 -30.56
N TYR A 284 11.56 11.21 -30.14
CA TYR A 284 10.37 10.42 -30.47
C TYR A 284 9.86 10.68 -31.89
N GLU A 285 9.64 9.60 -32.64
CA GLU A 285 9.00 9.62 -33.95
C GLU A 285 7.75 8.73 -33.98
N PRO A 286 6.69 9.12 -34.71
CA PRO A 286 5.53 8.27 -34.94
C PRO A 286 5.91 6.95 -35.64
N ALA A 287 5.34 5.83 -35.19
CA ALA A 287 5.65 4.51 -35.75
C ALA A 287 4.62 4.08 -36.80
N HIS A 288 5.10 3.38 -37.83
CA HIS A 288 4.24 2.64 -38.75
C HIS A 288 3.64 1.39 -38.09
N VAL A 289 2.56 0.85 -38.67
CA VAL A 289 1.95 -0.41 -38.21
C VAL A 289 2.93 -1.57 -38.39
N ASP A 290 3.60 -1.61 -39.53
CA ASP A 290 4.67 -2.54 -39.85
C ASP A 290 5.98 -1.75 -39.99
N LYS A 291 7.08 -2.26 -39.43
CA LYS A 291 8.39 -1.62 -39.49
C LYS A 291 8.95 -1.50 -40.92
N ALA A 292 8.48 -2.32 -41.85
CA ALA A 292 8.84 -2.27 -43.26
C ALA A 292 7.99 -1.26 -44.08
N CYS A 293 6.95 -0.67 -43.50
CA CYS A 293 6.13 0.34 -44.16
C CYS A 293 6.80 1.72 -44.08
N GLY A 294 6.82 2.44 -45.21
CA GLY A 294 7.30 3.82 -45.30
C GLY A 294 6.27 4.77 -45.92
N CYS A 295 4.99 4.57 -45.64
CA CYS A 295 3.93 5.43 -46.19
C CYS A 295 4.06 6.89 -45.72
N ALA A 296 3.50 7.84 -46.46
CA ALA A 296 3.54 9.23 -46.03
C ALA A 296 2.73 9.47 -44.73
N MET A 297 3.04 10.58 -44.06
CA MET A 297 2.20 11.12 -42.99
C MET A 297 0.93 11.73 -43.59
N ILE A 298 -0.18 11.65 -42.86
CA ILE A 298 -1.40 12.39 -43.16
C ILE A 298 -1.70 13.31 -41.98
N GLU A 299 -1.90 14.59 -42.29
CA GLU A 299 -2.09 15.65 -41.30
C GLU A 299 -3.58 16.02 -41.20
N ALA A 300 -4.07 16.21 -39.97
CA ALA A 300 -5.37 16.81 -39.75
C ALA A 300 -5.30 18.33 -40.01
N PRO A 301 -6.26 18.94 -40.73
CA PRO A 301 -6.27 20.39 -40.99
C PRO A 301 -6.13 21.26 -39.72
N ALA A 302 -4.90 21.61 -39.35
CA ALA A 302 -4.57 22.23 -38.06
C ALA A 302 -5.27 23.59 -37.83
N GLY A 303 -5.47 24.36 -38.91
CA GLY A 303 -6.23 25.61 -38.88
C GLY A 303 -7.69 25.41 -38.49
N GLN A 304 -8.34 24.33 -38.94
CA GLN A 304 -9.74 24.02 -38.59
C GLN A 304 -9.85 23.50 -37.15
N VAL A 305 -8.94 22.60 -36.74
CA VAL A 305 -8.84 22.12 -35.35
C VAL A 305 -8.72 23.31 -34.40
N SER A 306 -7.81 24.23 -34.72
CA SER A 306 -7.54 25.40 -33.88
C SER A 306 -8.67 26.42 -33.90
N GLY A 307 -9.32 26.61 -35.06
CA GLY A 307 -10.51 27.44 -35.19
C GLY A 307 -11.66 26.94 -34.31
N ILE A 308 -12.00 25.64 -34.38
CA ILE A 308 -13.04 25.04 -33.53
C ILE A 308 -12.74 25.26 -32.04
N LEU A 309 -11.49 25.06 -31.63
CA LEU A 309 -11.12 25.24 -30.22
C LEU A 309 -11.25 26.70 -29.76
N ARG A 310 -10.85 27.68 -30.58
CA ARG A 310 -10.91 29.10 -30.21
C ARG A 310 -12.31 29.71 -30.33
N ASP A 311 -13.05 29.31 -31.37
CA ASP A 311 -14.26 30.01 -31.81
C ASP A 311 -15.55 29.39 -31.24
N SER A 312 -15.44 28.24 -30.55
CA SER A 312 -16.55 27.53 -29.94
C SER A 312 -16.23 27.08 -28.51
N ASP A 313 -17.23 26.61 -27.77
CA ASP A 313 -17.08 25.94 -26.46
C ASP A 313 -17.01 24.39 -26.57
N THR A 314 -16.84 23.85 -27.78
CA THR A 314 -16.82 22.40 -28.07
C THR A 314 -15.44 21.93 -28.58
N TYR A 315 -15.32 20.74 -29.14
CA TYR A 315 -14.04 20.16 -29.57
C TYR A 315 -14.14 19.52 -30.95
N PRO A 316 -13.00 19.37 -31.67
CA PRO A 316 -12.99 18.77 -32.99
C PRO A 316 -13.12 17.24 -32.89
N VAL A 317 -13.89 16.65 -33.81
CA VAL A 317 -13.94 15.21 -34.08
C VAL A 317 -13.59 14.95 -35.55
N ILE A 318 -13.10 13.76 -35.86
CA ILE A 318 -12.54 13.45 -37.17
C ILE A 318 -13.39 12.39 -37.86
N ARG A 319 -13.68 12.63 -39.15
CA ARG A 319 -14.21 11.62 -40.06
C ARG A 319 -13.13 11.20 -41.05
N ILE A 320 -12.91 9.90 -41.18
CA ILE A 320 -11.96 9.32 -42.15
C ILE A 320 -12.75 8.75 -43.33
N GLN A 321 -12.30 9.06 -44.55
CA GLN A 321 -12.79 8.43 -45.78
C GLN A 321 -11.66 7.67 -46.50
N GLY A 322 -12.02 6.86 -47.49
CA GLY A 322 -11.05 6.12 -48.32
C GLY A 322 -10.43 4.87 -47.68
N PHE A 323 -10.61 4.64 -46.37
CA PHE A 323 -9.94 3.53 -45.66
C PHE A 323 -10.40 2.12 -46.07
N SER A 324 -11.54 2.00 -46.75
CA SER A 324 -12.07 0.74 -47.28
C SER A 324 -11.52 0.37 -48.66
N SER A 325 -10.83 1.28 -49.38
CA SER A 325 -10.30 0.99 -50.71
C SER A 325 -9.08 0.06 -50.69
N GLY A 326 -8.42 -0.09 -49.54
CA GLY A 326 -7.17 -0.82 -49.39
C GLY A 326 -5.95 -0.05 -49.91
N ASN A 327 -6.14 1.07 -50.61
CA ASN A 327 -5.09 1.99 -51.02
C ASN A 327 -4.92 3.10 -49.98
N LEU A 328 -3.73 3.20 -49.40
CA LEU A 328 -3.45 4.22 -48.38
C LEU A 328 -3.54 5.64 -48.95
N ASP A 329 -3.28 5.86 -50.24
CA ASP A 329 -3.29 7.19 -50.85
C ASP A 329 -4.70 7.79 -50.99
N ASP A 330 -5.75 6.98 -50.88
CA ASP A 330 -7.14 7.45 -50.93
C ASP A 330 -7.64 7.98 -49.57
N LEU A 331 -6.85 7.83 -48.50
CA LEU A 331 -7.22 8.28 -47.16
C LEU A 331 -7.33 9.81 -47.06
N GLU A 332 -8.45 10.27 -46.53
CA GLU A 332 -8.70 11.69 -46.26
C GLU A 332 -9.23 11.90 -44.84
N ILE A 333 -8.75 12.98 -44.19
CA ILE A 333 -9.14 13.40 -42.84
C ILE A 333 -10.01 14.65 -42.94
N PHE A 334 -11.24 14.56 -42.45
CA PHE A 334 -12.15 15.69 -42.31
C PHE A 334 -12.31 16.04 -40.83
N VAL A 335 -12.12 17.32 -40.49
CA VAL A 335 -12.29 17.84 -39.13
C VAL A 335 -13.69 18.45 -39.03
N GLU A 336 -14.45 18.02 -38.05
CA GLU A 336 -15.83 18.43 -37.79
C GLU A 336 -15.93 18.96 -36.36
N GLU A 337 -16.77 19.98 -36.14
CA GLU A 337 -17.14 20.46 -34.81
C GLU A 337 -18.05 19.42 -34.13
N TYR A 338 -17.74 18.98 -32.91
CA TYR A 338 -18.64 18.10 -32.17
C TYR A 338 -19.95 18.80 -31.81
N ARG A 339 -21.06 18.15 -32.13
CA ARG A 339 -22.42 18.59 -31.77
C ARG A 339 -23.14 17.48 -31.00
N PRO A 340 -24.01 17.83 -30.03
CA PRO A 340 -24.83 16.84 -29.35
C PRO A 340 -25.59 15.95 -30.33
N GLY A 341 -25.50 14.63 -30.16
CA GLY A 341 -26.10 13.63 -31.04
C GLY A 341 -25.15 13.05 -32.10
N VAL A 342 -23.94 13.60 -32.26
CA VAL A 342 -22.90 13.00 -33.12
C VAL A 342 -22.20 11.87 -32.38
N SER A 343 -22.32 10.65 -32.89
CA SER A 343 -21.61 9.47 -32.35
C SER A 343 -20.13 9.47 -32.75
N TYR A 344 -19.25 9.22 -31.78
CA TYR A 344 -17.82 9.06 -32.05
C TYR A 344 -17.14 8.14 -31.03
N VAL A 345 -15.98 7.63 -31.43
CA VAL A 345 -15.10 6.82 -30.59
C VAL A 345 -13.87 7.62 -30.19
N ALA A 346 -13.61 7.75 -28.90
CA ALA A 346 -12.38 8.35 -28.40
C ALA A 346 -11.31 7.28 -28.23
N LEU A 347 -10.10 7.52 -28.71
CA LEU A 347 -8.98 6.62 -28.49
C LEU A 347 -8.30 6.93 -27.15
N SER A 348 -8.00 5.87 -26.40
CA SER A 348 -7.14 5.92 -25.23
C SER A 348 -5.92 5.04 -25.52
N HIS A 349 -4.75 5.67 -25.64
CA HIS A 349 -3.60 4.99 -26.23
C HIS A 349 -2.29 5.37 -25.55
N VAL A 350 -1.29 4.50 -25.67
CA VAL A 350 0.04 4.75 -25.11
C VAL A 350 0.93 5.34 -26.19
N TRP A 351 1.34 6.61 -26.06
CA TRP A 351 2.23 7.27 -27.03
C TRP A 351 3.52 6.48 -27.29
N ALA A 352 4.06 5.78 -26.27
CA ALA A 352 5.25 4.94 -26.42
C ALA A 352 5.07 3.79 -27.43
N ASN A 353 3.85 3.50 -27.86
CA ASN A 353 3.54 2.56 -28.93
C ASN A 353 3.50 3.20 -30.32
N GLY A 354 3.97 4.45 -30.47
CA GLY A 354 4.18 5.10 -31.77
C GLY A 354 2.98 5.84 -32.35
N LEU A 355 1.96 6.15 -31.54
CA LEU A 355 0.73 6.85 -31.95
C LEU A 355 0.66 8.33 -31.51
N GLY A 356 1.71 8.84 -30.89
CA GLY A 356 1.90 10.27 -30.60
C GLY A 356 2.58 11.00 -31.75
N ASN A 357 2.60 12.33 -31.70
CA ASN A 357 3.45 13.18 -32.55
C ASN A 357 3.65 14.55 -31.88
N PRO A 358 4.87 14.88 -31.39
CA PRO A 358 5.12 16.14 -30.70
C PRO A 358 5.23 17.35 -31.64
N SER A 359 5.44 17.12 -32.94
CA SER A 359 5.84 18.16 -33.90
C SER A 359 4.69 18.63 -34.80
N SER A 360 3.66 17.80 -35.02
CA SER A 360 2.55 18.10 -35.93
C SER A 360 1.31 17.27 -35.61
N ASN A 361 0.13 17.71 -36.05
CA ASN A 361 -1.12 16.96 -35.92
C ASN A 361 -1.28 15.89 -37.01
N ALA A 362 -0.31 14.97 -37.10
CA ALA A 362 -0.21 14.00 -38.18
C ALA A 362 0.22 12.61 -37.69
N LEU A 363 -0.19 11.57 -38.41
CA LEU A 363 0.26 10.18 -38.21
C LEU A 363 0.50 9.48 -39.55
N PRO A 364 1.25 8.36 -39.57
CA PRO A 364 1.42 7.56 -40.78
C PRO A 364 0.07 7.07 -41.32
N ARG A 365 -0.11 7.12 -42.65
CA ARG A 365 -1.36 6.69 -43.32
C ARG A 365 -1.78 5.26 -42.94
N CYS A 366 -0.83 4.35 -42.76
CA CYS A 366 -1.12 2.98 -42.32
C CYS A 366 -1.74 2.91 -40.92
N GLN A 367 -1.34 3.80 -39.98
CA GLN A 367 -1.92 3.84 -38.63
C GLN A 367 -3.34 4.38 -38.67
N ILE A 368 -3.58 5.43 -39.46
CA ILE A 368 -4.92 6.00 -39.66
C ILE A 368 -5.87 4.96 -40.26
N ALA A 369 -5.42 4.23 -41.29
CA ALA A 369 -6.19 3.12 -41.87
C ALA A 369 -6.50 2.02 -40.84
N ARG A 370 -5.50 1.62 -40.04
CA ARG A 370 -5.69 0.63 -38.97
C ARG A 370 -6.73 1.10 -37.97
N ILE A 371 -6.59 2.31 -37.44
CA ILE A 371 -7.50 2.88 -36.45
C ILE A 371 -8.92 2.96 -37.01
N ALA A 372 -9.10 3.47 -38.24
CA ALA A 372 -10.41 3.53 -38.89
C ALA A 372 -11.08 2.15 -38.98
N ASN A 373 -10.31 1.12 -39.36
CA ASN A 373 -10.79 -0.25 -39.41
C ASN A 373 -11.16 -0.83 -38.03
N LEU A 374 -10.38 -0.53 -36.99
CA LEU A 374 -10.71 -0.96 -35.62
C LEU A 374 -12.00 -0.30 -35.13
N VAL A 375 -12.14 1.02 -35.33
CA VAL A 375 -13.32 1.79 -34.95
C VAL A 375 -14.56 1.30 -35.71
N ALA A 376 -14.45 1.03 -37.01
CA ALA A 376 -15.55 0.53 -37.83
C ALA A 376 -16.04 -0.88 -37.43
N ARG A 377 -15.22 -1.67 -36.71
CA ARG A 377 -15.59 -3.01 -36.20
C ARG A 377 -16.25 -2.97 -34.83
N LEU A 378 -16.27 -1.82 -34.16
CA LEU A 378 -16.95 -1.70 -32.87
C LEU A 378 -18.47 -1.73 -33.04
N PRO A 379 -19.22 -2.16 -32.02
CA PRO A 379 -20.68 -2.09 -32.05
C PRO A 379 -21.16 -0.65 -32.32
N PRO A 380 -21.95 -0.40 -33.38
CA PRO A 380 -22.43 0.94 -33.69
C PRO A 380 -23.47 1.40 -32.67
N GLU A 381 -23.65 2.72 -32.55
CA GLU A 381 -24.74 3.27 -31.73
C GLU A 381 -26.10 2.93 -32.35
N PRO A 382 -27.08 2.42 -31.57
CA PRO A 382 -28.40 2.09 -32.08
C PRO A 382 -29.04 3.25 -32.84
N GLY A 383 -29.48 3.00 -34.08
CA GLY A 383 -30.13 4.00 -34.92
C GLY A 383 -29.19 4.89 -35.74
N THR A 384 -27.87 4.68 -35.65
CA THR A 384 -26.90 5.40 -36.49
C THR A 384 -26.55 4.59 -37.75
N THR A 385 -26.51 5.26 -38.91
CA THR A 385 -26.14 4.67 -40.21
C THR A 385 -24.90 5.32 -40.83
N GLU A 386 -24.40 6.40 -40.23
CA GLU A 386 -23.22 7.10 -40.69
C GLU A 386 -21.94 6.41 -40.23
N ALA A 387 -20.84 6.63 -40.96
CA ALA A 387 -19.53 6.16 -40.53
C ALA A 387 -19.15 6.77 -39.16
N PRO A 388 -18.54 6.00 -38.26
CA PRO A 388 -18.17 6.49 -36.94
C PRO A 388 -17.11 7.59 -37.05
N ARG A 389 -17.33 8.69 -36.33
CA ARG A 389 -16.26 9.69 -36.09
C ARG A 389 -15.29 9.13 -35.07
N LEU A 390 -14.09 9.67 -35.04
CA LEU A 390 -13.10 9.38 -34.04
C LEU A 390 -12.56 10.65 -33.38
N TRP A 391 -12.05 10.49 -32.17
CA TRP A 391 -11.21 11.49 -31.54
C TRP A 391 -9.89 10.86 -31.14
N LEU A 392 -8.80 11.52 -31.50
CA LEU A 392 -7.43 11.13 -31.16
C LEU A 392 -6.65 12.40 -30.82
N ASP A 393 -6.09 12.46 -29.62
CA ASP A 393 -5.32 13.59 -29.10
C ASP A 393 -4.23 14.05 -30.08
N THR A 394 -3.47 13.13 -30.69
CA THR A 394 -2.45 13.45 -31.68
C THR A 394 -2.97 14.29 -32.85
N LEU A 395 -4.23 14.11 -33.24
CA LEU A 395 -4.84 14.82 -34.39
C LEU A 395 -5.74 15.99 -33.94
N CYS A 396 -6.35 15.90 -32.77
CA CYS A 396 -7.35 16.85 -32.28
C CYS A 396 -6.81 17.87 -31.26
N CYS A 397 -5.63 17.66 -30.68
CA CYS A 397 -4.98 18.59 -29.75
C CYS A 397 -3.82 19.31 -30.45
N PRO A 398 -3.92 20.62 -30.73
CA PRO A 398 -2.87 21.35 -31.43
C PRO A 398 -1.53 21.34 -30.71
N VAL A 399 -0.45 21.42 -31.49
CA VAL A 399 0.92 21.58 -30.96
C VAL A 399 1.14 23.00 -30.43
N GLU A 400 0.46 24.00 -31.00
CA GLU A 400 0.53 25.41 -30.61
C GLU A 400 0.02 25.64 -29.18
N LEU A 401 0.87 26.20 -28.31
CA LEU A 401 0.69 26.21 -26.86
C LEU A 401 -0.63 26.85 -26.40
N GLY A 402 -1.03 27.99 -26.98
CA GLY A 402 -2.24 28.70 -26.56
C GLY A 402 -3.50 27.87 -26.80
N THR A 403 -3.62 27.33 -28.02
CA THR A 403 -4.75 26.47 -28.38
C THR A 403 -4.67 25.08 -27.73
N LYS A 404 -3.46 24.57 -27.47
CA LYS A 404 -3.24 23.33 -26.71
C LYS A 404 -3.86 23.41 -25.32
N MET A 405 -3.70 24.53 -24.61
CA MET A 405 -4.32 24.71 -23.29
C MET A 405 -5.85 24.59 -23.35
N ILE A 406 -6.49 25.16 -24.36
CA ILE A 406 -7.95 25.03 -24.57
C ILE A 406 -8.33 23.55 -24.80
N SER A 407 -7.54 22.80 -25.59
CA SER A 407 -7.80 21.37 -25.81
C SER A 407 -7.69 20.56 -24.52
N LEU A 408 -6.71 20.87 -23.65
CA LEU A 408 -6.52 20.21 -22.36
C LEU A 408 -7.67 20.53 -21.39
N GLU A 409 -8.23 21.74 -21.42
CA GLU A 409 -9.43 22.08 -20.64
C GLU A 409 -10.66 21.27 -21.07
N ARG A 410 -10.75 20.85 -22.35
CA ARG A 410 -11.90 20.17 -22.93
C ARG A 410 -11.77 18.64 -22.98
N ILE A 411 -10.58 18.10 -22.74
CA ILE A 411 -10.29 16.67 -22.89
C ILE A 411 -11.22 15.78 -22.04
N ALA A 412 -11.58 16.25 -20.85
CA ALA A 412 -12.49 15.51 -19.97
C ALA A 412 -13.85 15.26 -20.65
N ASP A 413 -14.36 16.28 -21.33
CA ASP A 413 -15.65 16.22 -22.01
C ASP A 413 -15.61 15.32 -23.24
N VAL A 414 -14.48 15.26 -23.95
CA VAL A 414 -14.26 14.32 -25.04
C VAL A 414 -14.53 12.88 -24.58
N TYR A 415 -13.96 12.46 -23.47
CA TYR A 415 -14.13 11.08 -23.01
C TYR A 415 -15.54 10.85 -22.44
N ARG A 416 -16.09 11.80 -21.67
CA ARG A 416 -17.46 11.69 -21.11
C ARG A 416 -18.57 11.58 -22.15
N LYS A 417 -18.41 12.28 -23.28
CA LYS A 417 -19.41 12.37 -24.36
C LYS A 417 -19.19 11.35 -25.48
N SER A 418 -18.05 10.66 -25.50
CA SER A 418 -17.79 9.58 -26.46
C SER A 418 -18.77 8.42 -26.29
N TYR A 419 -19.09 7.73 -27.40
CA TYR A 419 -19.93 6.54 -27.37
C TYR A 419 -19.13 5.33 -26.85
N HIS A 420 -17.94 5.13 -27.41
CA HIS A 420 -16.93 4.19 -26.90
C HIS A 420 -15.61 4.91 -26.63
N VAL A 421 -14.90 4.46 -25.61
CA VAL A 421 -13.46 4.68 -25.47
C VAL A 421 -12.75 3.39 -25.88
N LEU A 422 -11.91 3.46 -26.92
CA LEU A 422 -11.13 2.33 -27.41
C LEU A 422 -9.71 2.37 -26.83
N VAL A 423 -9.37 1.38 -26.02
CA VAL A 423 -8.03 1.19 -25.44
C VAL A 423 -7.13 0.49 -26.45
N LEU A 424 -6.02 1.13 -26.81
CA LEU A 424 -4.96 0.59 -27.66
C LEU A 424 -3.63 0.53 -26.90
N ASP A 425 -3.17 -0.68 -26.63
CA ASP A 425 -1.91 -0.99 -25.94
C ASP A 425 -1.25 -2.19 -26.64
N THR A 426 0.04 -2.10 -26.98
CA THR A 426 0.75 -3.19 -27.68
C THR A 426 0.81 -4.47 -26.88
N SER A 427 0.91 -4.36 -25.55
CA SER A 427 0.92 -5.51 -24.64
C SER A 427 -0.40 -6.28 -24.67
N LEU A 428 -1.53 -5.64 -25.04
CA LEU A 428 -2.85 -6.26 -25.12
C LEU A 428 -3.19 -6.69 -26.54
N THR A 429 -2.85 -5.86 -27.53
CA THR A 429 -3.04 -6.18 -28.96
C THR A 429 -2.12 -7.29 -29.48
N ALA A 430 -1.17 -7.74 -28.67
CA ALA A 430 -0.38 -8.94 -28.91
C ALA A 430 -1.08 -10.27 -28.51
N PHE A 431 -2.18 -10.21 -27.76
CA PHE A 431 -2.94 -11.40 -27.33
C PHE A 431 -4.27 -11.49 -28.04
N ARG A 432 -4.72 -12.72 -28.34
CA ARG A 432 -6.06 -12.96 -28.86
C ARG A 432 -7.08 -12.92 -27.73
N HIS A 433 -8.26 -12.38 -28.01
CA HIS A 433 -9.45 -12.61 -27.20
C HIS A 433 -9.93 -14.05 -27.39
N GLU A 434 -10.14 -14.48 -28.63
CA GLU A 434 -10.67 -15.81 -28.93
C GLU A 434 -9.74 -16.91 -28.42
N GLY A 435 -10.30 -17.85 -27.64
CA GLY A 435 -9.56 -18.94 -27.00
C GLY A 435 -8.83 -18.56 -25.71
N THR A 436 -8.85 -17.29 -25.29
CA THR A 436 -8.22 -16.84 -24.05
C THR A 436 -9.24 -16.74 -22.92
N HIS A 437 -8.89 -17.23 -21.73
CA HIS A 437 -9.79 -17.17 -20.58
C HIS A 437 -10.04 -15.71 -20.13
N PRO A 438 -11.27 -15.31 -19.77
CA PRO A 438 -11.58 -13.94 -19.34
C PRO A 438 -10.73 -13.43 -18.18
N ALA A 439 -10.36 -14.32 -17.25
CA ALA A 439 -9.43 -14.01 -16.16
C ALA A 439 -8.07 -13.49 -16.68
N GLU A 440 -7.50 -14.13 -17.69
CA GLU A 440 -6.22 -13.72 -18.26
C GLU A 440 -6.34 -12.37 -18.96
N LEU A 441 -7.38 -12.17 -19.76
CA LEU A 441 -7.63 -10.90 -20.47
C LEU A 441 -7.73 -9.72 -19.48
N LEU A 442 -8.47 -9.92 -18.40
CA LEU A 442 -8.71 -8.90 -17.38
C LEU A 442 -7.47 -8.64 -16.49
N VAL A 443 -6.76 -9.68 -16.07
CA VAL A 443 -5.50 -9.54 -15.30
C VAL A 443 -4.42 -8.86 -16.14
N ARG A 444 -4.33 -9.16 -17.44
CA ARG A 444 -3.42 -8.46 -18.36
C ARG A 444 -3.82 -6.99 -18.51
N ALA A 445 -5.09 -6.71 -18.75
CA ALA A 445 -5.59 -5.35 -18.96
C ALA A 445 -5.44 -4.44 -17.73
N PHE A 446 -5.81 -4.91 -16.53
CA PHE A 446 -5.81 -4.06 -15.33
C PHE A 446 -4.54 -4.21 -14.49
N GLY A 447 -3.96 -5.41 -14.44
CA GLY A 447 -2.76 -5.70 -13.67
C GLY A 447 -1.48 -5.30 -14.38
N CYS A 448 -1.34 -5.65 -15.67
CA CYS A 448 -0.04 -5.72 -16.35
C CYS A 448 0.20 -4.64 -17.41
N SER A 449 -0.86 -4.09 -17.99
CA SER A 449 -0.78 -3.24 -19.17
C SER A 449 -0.14 -1.86 -18.88
N PRO A 450 0.77 -1.37 -19.74
CA PRO A 450 1.31 0.00 -19.70
C PRO A 450 0.24 1.10 -19.68
N TRP A 451 -0.93 0.88 -20.29
CA TRP A 451 -2.09 1.77 -20.19
C TRP A 451 -2.51 2.04 -18.74
N MET A 452 -2.36 1.07 -17.83
CA MET A 452 -2.63 1.28 -16.40
C MET A 452 -1.50 1.98 -15.62
N ARG A 453 -0.41 2.39 -16.30
CA ARG A 453 0.80 2.97 -15.68
C ARG A 453 1.01 4.45 -16.01
N ARG A 454 0.20 5.05 -16.88
CA ARG A 454 0.28 6.49 -17.22
C ARG A 454 -0.85 7.26 -16.56
N LEU A 455 -0.60 8.50 -16.14
CA LEU A 455 -1.64 9.30 -15.49
C LEU A 455 -2.73 9.73 -16.47
N TRP A 456 -2.36 10.18 -17.67
CA TRP A 456 -3.31 10.64 -18.69
C TRP A 456 -4.33 9.55 -19.05
N THR A 457 -3.90 8.31 -19.27
CA THR A 457 -4.80 7.18 -19.58
C THR A 457 -5.81 6.85 -18.47
N LEU A 458 -5.56 7.27 -17.21
CA LEU A 458 -6.52 7.12 -16.12
C LEU A 458 -7.80 7.90 -16.42
N GLN A 459 -7.69 9.20 -16.75
CA GLN A 459 -8.87 10.01 -17.03
C GLN A 459 -9.60 9.51 -18.29
N GLU A 460 -8.86 9.06 -19.29
CA GLU A 460 -9.42 8.55 -20.55
C GLU A 460 -10.30 7.32 -20.31
N GLY A 461 -9.83 6.37 -19.50
CA GLY A 461 -10.60 5.19 -19.10
C GLY A 461 -11.71 5.47 -18.07
N ALA A 462 -11.44 6.37 -17.11
CA ALA A 462 -12.34 6.64 -16.01
C ALA A 462 -13.59 7.42 -16.43
N LEU A 463 -13.45 8.35 -17.38
CA LEU A 463 -14.53 9.24 -17.83
C LEU A 463 -15.44 8.62 -18.91
N GLY A 464 -14.93 7.64 -19.67
CA GLY A 464 -15.68 6.99 -20.75
C GLY A 464 -16.94 6.26 -20.28
N ARG A 465 -17.98 6.21 -21.12
CA ARG A 465 -19.22 5.47 -20.84
C ARG A 465 -19.03 3.96 -21.02
N ALA A 466 -18.48 3.55 -22.16
CA ALA A 466 -18.18 2.17 -22.50
C ALA A 466 -16.70 2.04 -22.88
N LEU A 467 -15.97 1.20 -22.14
CA LEU A 467 -14.55 0.94 -22.40
C LEU A 467 -14.40 -0.33 -23.24
N GLN A 468 -13.85 -0.19 -24.44
CA GLN A 468 -13.55 -1.28 -25.36
C GLN A 468 -12.05 -1.53 -25.35
N ILE A 469 -11.61 -2.74 -25.00
CA ILE A 469 -10.20 -3.11 -24.97
C ILE A 469 -9.88 -3.86 -26.26
N GLN A 470 -8.96 -3.34 -27.07
CA GLN A 470 -8.54 -4.00 -28.29
C GLN A 470 -7.54 -5.11 -28.00
N PHE A 471 -7.87 -6.32 -28.44
CA PHE A 471 -6.97 -7.48 -28.51
C PHE A 471 -6.51 -7.70 -29.97
N ALA A 472 -5.69 -8.71 -30.25
CA ALA A 472 -5.13 -8.97 -31.57
C ALA A 472 -6.21 -9.18 -32.66
N ASP A 473 -7.31 -9.82 -32.30
CA ASP A 473 -8.39 -10.25 -33.19
C ASP A 473 -9.63 -9.35 -33.12
N ARG A 474 -10.03 -8.89 -31.93
CA ARG A 474 -11.22 -8.04 -31.73
C ARG A 474 -11.15 -7.16 -30.48
N ALA A 475 -12.00 -6.15 -30.42
CA ALA A 475 -12.24 -5.42 -29.18
C ALA A 475 -13.26 -6.15 -28.31
N ALA A 476 -13.15 -6.01 -26.99
CA ALA A 476 -14.14 -6.49 -26.05
C ALA A 476 -14.48 -5.45 -24.99
N ASN A 477 -15.76 -5.42 -24.63
CA ASN A 477 -16.26 -4.57 -23.56
C ASN A 477 -15.84 -5.14 -22.21
N ASN A 478 -15.20 -4.32 -21.39
CA ASN A 478 -14.69 -4.74 -20.09
C ASN A 478 -15.77 -5.21 -19.10
N MET A 479 -16.97 -4.60 -19.10
CA MET A 479 -18.09 -5.05 -18.26
C MET A 479 -18.58 -6.42 -18.69
N ALA A 480 -18.67 -6.67 -20.00
CA ALA A 480 -19.03 -7.99 -20.52
C ALA A 480 -18.02 -9.06 -20.08
N LEU A 481 -16.71 -8.78 -20.16
CA LEU A 481 -15.67 -9.69 -19.66
C LEU A 481 -15.78 -9.95 -18.15
N LEU A 482 -16.07 -8.91 -17.35
CA LEU A 482 -16.28 -9.05 -15.91
C LEU A 482 -17.51 -9.90 -15.58
N THR A 483 -18.60 -9.73 -16.32
CA THR A 483 -19.80 -10.56 -16.17
C THR A 483 -19.52 -12.01 -16.54
N GLU A 484 -18.81 -12.25 -17.63
CA GLU A 484 -18.41 -13.61 -18.05
C GLU A 484 -17.55 -14.29 -16.97
N LEU A 485 -16.54 -13.58 -16.45
CA LEU A 485 -15.71 -14.09 -15.36
C LEU A 485 -16.52 -14.35 -14.09
N PHE A 486 -17.50 -13.51 -13.74
CA PHE A 486 -18.37 -13.74 -12.59
C PHE A 486 -19.19 -15.03 -12.73
N VAL A 487 -19.71 -15.33 -13.93
CA VAL A 487 -20.44 -16.56 -14.20
C VAL A 487 -19.54 -17.78 -14.01
N ILE A 488 -18.31 -17.73 -14.54
CA ILE A 488 -17.30 -18.79 -14.36
C ILE A 488 -16.94 -18.94 -12.87
N ALA A 489 -16.71 -17.82 -12.18
CA ALA A 489 -16.43 -17.78 -10.75
C ALA A 489 -17.57 -18.37 -9.90
N GLY A 490 -18.80 -18.24 -10.38
CA GLY A 490 -19.97 -18.88 -9.79
C GLY A 490 -19.94 -20.41 -9.85
N GLN A 491 -19.12 -21.00 -10.72
CA GLN A 491 -18.91 -22.45 -10.86
C GLN A 491 -17.61 -22.91 -10.17
N ASP A 492 -16.54 -22.15 -10.31
CA ASP A 492 -15.23 -22.40 -9.71
C ASP A 492 -14.76 -21.19 -8.87
N VAL A 493 -14.76 -21.38 -7.56
CA VAL A 493 -14.48 -20.32 -6.58
C VAL A 493 -13.06 -19.76 -6.68
N ARG A 494 -12.13 -20.48 -7.31
CA ARG A 494 -10.76 -19.97 -7.52
C ARG A 494 -10.77 -18.70 -8.37
N TYR A 495 -11.63 -18.66 -9.39
CA TYR A 495 -11.83 -17.47 -10.22
C TYR A 495 -12.64 -16.37 -9.52
N MET A 496 -13.38 -16.69 -8.45
CA MET A 496 -14.09 -15.67 -7.66
C MET A 496 -13.10 -14.71 -6.98
N ARG A 497 -11.97 -15.22 -6.49
CA ARG A 497 -10.91 -14.37 -5.92
C ARG A 497 -10.29 -13.46 -6.98
N ILE A 498 -10.02 -14.00 -8.18
CA ILE A 498 -9.51 -13.22 -9.32
C ILE A 498 -10.53 -12.16 -9.74
N TRP A 499 -11.81 -12.52 -9.82
CA TRP A 499 -12.88 -11.58 -10.11
C TRP A 499 -12.96 -10.44 -9.09
N GLN A 500 -12.83 -10.73 -7.79
CA GLN A 500 -12.82 -9.71 -6.74
C GLN A 500 -11.65 -8.73 -6.89
N ASP A 501 -10.43 -9.23 -7.11
CA ASP A 501 -9.24 -8.38 -7.27
C ASP A 501 -9.32 -7.51 -8.54
N VAL A 502 -9.70 -8.09 -9.67
CA VAL A 502 -9.89 -7.35 -10.93
C VAL A 502 -11.02 -6.32 -10.80
N THR A 503 -12.14 -6.70 -10.18
CA THR A 503 -13.28 -5.80 -9.98
C THR A 503 -12.89 -4.62 -9.08
N ASN A 504 -12.01 -4.82 -8.10
CA ASN A 504 -11.50 -3.74 -7.27
C ASN A 504 -10.66 -2.74 -8.09
N GLU A 505 -9.76 -3.20 -8.95
CA GLU A 505 -9.00 -2.33 -9.86
C GLU A 505 -9.92 -1.62 -10.87
N PHE A 506 -10.92 -2.34 -11.39
CA PHE A 506 -11.90 -1.77 -12.29
C PHE A 506 -12.76 -0.67 -11.60
N ASN A 507 -13.21 -0.90 -10.37
CA ASN A 507 -13.97 0.07 -9.60
C ASN A 507 -13.15 1.34 -9.28
N GLN A 508 -11.82 1.22 -9.13
CA GLN A 508 -10.95 2.39 -9.01
C GLN A 508 -11.02 3.29 -10.26
N LEU A 509 -11.18 2.73 -11.45
CA LEU A 509 -11.40 3.52 -12.68
C LEU A 509 -12.81 4.14 -12.73
N LEU A 510 -13.84 3.43 -12.27
CA LEU A 510 -15.22 3.92 -12.33
C LEU A 510 -15.52 5.05 -11.33
N GLY A 511 -14.75 5.18 -10.25
CA GLY A 511 -15.02 6.09 -9.15
C GLY A 511 -15.03 7.60 -9.48
N PHE A 512 -14.66 7.99 -10.70
CA PHE A 512 -14.46 9.41 -11.07
C PHE A 512 -15.54 10.01 -11.98
N SER A 513 -16.46 9.21 -12.54
CA SER A 513 -17.50 9.75 -13.44
C SER A 513 -18.85 9.06 -13.26
N PRO A 514 -19.96 9.81 -13.23
CA PRO A 514 -21.28 9.22 -13.37
C PRO A 514 -21.34 8.55 -14.75
N LYS A 515 -21.64 7.25 -14.79
CA LYS A 515 -21.89 6.59 -16.08
C LYS A 515 -23.32 6.95 -16.47
N THR A 516 -23.51 7.81 -17.47
CA THR A 516 -24.85 8.20 -17.91
C THR A 516 -25.30 7.27 -19.03
N GLY A 517 -26.44 6.59 -18.86
CA GLY A 517 -27.06 5.71 -19.85
C GLY A 517 -28.29 5.00 -19.25
N PRO A 518 -29.27 4.55 -20.06
CA PRO A 518 -30.44 3.82 -19.59
C PRO A 518 -30.08 2.51 -18.84
N GLU A 519 -28.90 1.96 -19.10
CA GLU A 519 -28.34 0.77 -18.44
C GLU A 519 -27.67 1.05 -17.09
N ASN A 520 -27.39 2.30 -16.72
CA ASN A 520 -26.72 2.60 -15.46
C ASN A 520 -27.68 3.11 -14.38
N THR A 521 -27.97 2.24 -13.41
CA THR A 521 -28.84 2.51 -12.26
C THR A 521 -28.06 2.89 -10.99
N ILE A 522 -26.73 2.95 -11.05
CA ILE A 522 -25.87 3.20 -9.89
C ILE A 522 -25.87 4.69 -9.52
N VAL A 523 -26.20 4.99 -8.27
CA VAL A 523 -26.07 6.35 -7.69
C VAL A 523 -24.59 6.71 -7.64
N TRP A 524 -24.18 7.68 -8.46
CA TRP A 524 -22.81 8.19 -8.44
C TRP A 524 -22.59 9.05 -7.20
N THR A 525 -21.59 8.68 -6.40
CA THR A 525 -21.09 9.48 -5.28
C THR A 525 -19.88 10.29 -5.74
N ARG A 526 -19.64 11.44 -5.09
CA ARG A 526 -18.44 12.24 -5.38
C ARG A 526 -17.18 11.40 -5.16
N PRO A 527 -16.15 11.52 -6.02
CA PRO A 527 -14.93 10.74 -5.91
C PRO A 527 -14.23 11.06 -4.58
N GLN A 528 -13.75 10.02 -3.90
CA GLN A 528 -13.03 10.16 -2.63
C GLN A 528 -11.52 10.35 -2.91
N ILE A 529 -10.85 11.16 -2.09
CA ILE A 529 -9.39 11.36 -2.19
C ILE A 529 -8.64 10.03 -1.98
N THR A 530 -9.17 9.10 -1.19
CA THR A 530 -8.63 7.74 -1.05
C THR A 530 -8.64 6.96 -2.36
N THR A 531 -9.71 7.08 -3.16
CA THR A 531 -9.80 6.50 -4.52
C THR A 531 -8.79 7.14 -5.47
N LEU A 532 -8.63 8.46 -5.40
CA LEU A 532 -7.60 9.18 -6.15
C LEU A 532 -6.21 8.66 -5.81
N GLN A 533 -5.85 8.61 -4.53
CA GLN A 533 -4.53 8.16 -4.08
C GLN A 533 -4.19 6.73 -4.52
N ARG A 534 -5.16 5.80 -4.46
CA ARG A 534 -4.98 4.42 -4.94
C ARG A 534 -4.74 4.39 -6.45
N SER A 535 -5.54 5.13 -7.20
CA SER A 535 -5.48 5.15 -8.67
C SER A 535 -4.20 5.76 -9.22
N LEU A 536 -3.55 6.65 -8.46
CA LEU A 536 -2.32 7.37 -8.84
C LEU A 536 -1.04 6.64 -8.45
N HIS A 537 -1.07 5.71 -7.50
CA HIS A 537 0.14 5.17 -6.85
C HIS A 537 1.17 4.61 -7.84
N PHE A 538 0.74 3.77 -8.79
CA PHE A 538 1.63 3.15 -9.78
C PHE A 538 1.65 3.88 -11.13
N ARG A 539 1.13 5.11 -11.19
CA ARG A 539 1.10 5.92 -12.40
C ARG A 539 2.29 6.87 -12.48
N THR A 540 2.60 7.27 -13.70
CA THR A 540 3.71 8.18 -14.05
C THR A 540 3.22 9.29 -14.97
N VAL A 541 3.94 10.40 -14.97
CA VAL A 541 3.78 11.53 -15.89
C VAL A 541 5.13 11.87 -16.51
N SER A 542 5.13 12.27 -17.78
CA SER A 542 6.33 12.80 -18.44
C SER A 542 6.58 14.26 -18.09
N VAL A 543 5.52 15.02 -17.78
CA VAL A 543 5.59 16.43 -17.40
C VAL A 543 4.94 16.59 -16.02
N PRO A 544 5.71 16.90 -14.95
CA PRO A 544 5.18 16.99 -13.59
C PRO A 544 4.02 17.99 -13.43
N SER A 545 4.00 19.07 -14.20
CA SER A 545 2.93 20.08 -14.15
C SER A 545 1.58 19.61 -14.70
N ASP A 546 1.52 18.40 -15.29
CA ASP A 546 0.28 17.77 -15.78
C ASP A 546 -0.47 17.03 -14.67
N GLU A 547 0.22 16.59 -13.61
CA GLU A 547 -0.42 15.87 -12.50
C GLU A 547 -1.57 16.67 -11.88
N PRO A 548 -1.38 17.95 -11.50
CA PRO A 548 -2.47 18.77 -10.96
C PRO A 548 -3.68 18.91 -11.90
N LEU A 549 -3.47 18.92 -13.23
CA LEU A 549 -4.53 19.04 -14.24
C LEU A 549 -5.33 17.74 -14.39
N CYS A 550 -4.65 16.59 -14.28
CA CYS A 550 -5.34 15.30 -14.22
C CYS A 550 -6.18 15.20 -12.94
N ILE A 551 -5.63 15.61 -11.79
CA ILE A 551 -6.36 15.61 -10.52
C ILE A 551 -7.59 16.53 -10.59
N SER A 552 -7.47 17.73 -11.17
CA SER A 552 -8.60 18.65 -11.31
C SER A 552 -9.75 18.03 -12.10
N THR A 553 -9.42 17.32 -13.18
CA THR A 553 -10.41 16.60 -13.99
C THR A 553 -11.09 15.46 -13.22
N LEU A 554 -10.31 14.59 -12.59
CA LEU A 554 -10.80 13.40 -11.88
C LEU A 554 -11.65 13.76 -10.66
N MET A 555 -11.28 14.83 -9.95
CA MET A 555 -11.97 15.29 -8.74
C MET A 555 -13.02 16.38 -9.02
N ASN A 556 -13.25 16.71 -10.29
CA ASN A 556 -14.20 17.75 -10.74
C ASN A 556 -13.96 19.12 -10.07
N LEU A 557 -12.70 19.58 -10.12
CA LEU A 557 -12.25 20.87 -9.60
C LEU A 557 -12.13 21.92 -10.72
N ASP A 558 -11.97 23.18 -10.33
CA ASP A 558 -11.76 24.29 -11.27
C ASP A 558 -10.38 24.18 -11.95
N THR A 559 -10.37 23.62 -13.15
CA THR A 559 -9.14 23.40 -13.93
C THR A 559 -8.51 24.71 -14.40
N LYS A 560 -9.30 25.76 -14.68
CA LYS A 560 -8.78 27.07 -15.09
C LYS A 560 -8.02 27.73 -13.95
N TYR A 561 -8.60 27.69 -12.75
CA TYR A 561 -7.91 28.14 -11.55
C TYR A 561 -6.59 27.39 -11.35
N ILE A 562 -6.61 26.06 -11.41
CA ILE A 562 -5.41 25.25 -11.17
C ILE A 562 -4.35 25.51 -12.25
N ALA A 563 -4.71 25.55 -13.54
CA ALA A 563 -3.77 25.74 -14.64
C ALA A 563 -3.01 27.08 -14.61
N ALA A 564 -3.59 28.11 -13.99
CA ALA A 564 -2.96 29.42 -13.82
C ALA A 564 -1.83 29.45 -12.75
N GLY A 565 -1.49 28.32 -12.13
CA GLY A 565 -0.25 28.17 -11.36
C GLY A 565 0.99 28.16 -12.26
N GLN A 566 2.06 28.84 -11.83
CA GLN A 566 3.27 29.09 -12.62
C GLN A 566 4.15 27.84 -12.86
N ASP A 567 4.10 26.88 -11.94
CA ASP A 567 4.86 25.63 -11.99
C ASP A 567 4.07 24.48 -11.35
N ALA A 568 4.66 23.28 -11.27
CA ALA A 568 3.99 22.09 -10.74
C ALA A 568 3.56 22.25 -9.27
N GLU A 569 4.39 22.84 -8.40
CA GLU A 569 4.09 23.00 -6.98
C GLU A 569 2.99 24.05 -6.76
N HIS A 570 3.02 25.17 -7.47
CA HIS A 570 1.97 26.19 -7.39
C HIS A 570 0.63 25.69 -7.93
N ARG A 571 0.64 24.82 -8.95
CA ARG A 571 -0.57 24.13 -9.40
C ARG A 571 -1.07 23.12 -8.36
N MET A 572 -0.16 22.41 -7.70
CA MET A 572 -0.52 21.46 -6.63
C MET A 572 -1.08 22.18 -5.39
N ILE A 573 -0.55 23.34 -5.02
CA ILE A 573 -1.14 24.22 -4.00
C ILE A 573 -2.62 24.50 -4.32
N ARG A 574 -2.90 24.92 -5.56
CA ARG A 574 -4.27 25.21 -6.01
C ARG A 574 -5.18 23.98 -6.01
N VAL A 575 -4.64 22.79 -6.27
CA VAL A 575 -5.37 21.52 -6.10
C VAL A 575 -5.75 21.32 -4.64
N TRP A 576 -4.81 21.49 -3.71
CA TRP A 576 -5.08 21.33 -2.28
C TRP A 576 -6.13 22.33 -1.76
N GLU A 577 -6.07 23.59 -2.21
CA GLU A 577 -7.11 24.60 -1.92
C GLU A 577 -8.49 24.12 -2.38
N LYS A 578 -8.61 23.70 -3.65
CA LYS A 578 -9.90 23.27 -4.21
C LYS A 578 -10.42 21.97 -3.60
N LEU A 579 -9.53 21.03 -3.26
CA LEU A 579 -9.90 19.82 -2.53
C LEU A 579 -10.42 20.15 -1.13
N ALA A 580 -9.79 21.10 -0.43
CA ALA A 580 -10.23 21.53 0.89
C ALA A 580 -11.60 22.21 0.81
N GLU A 581 -11.78 23.14 -0.13
CA GLU A 581 -13.07 23.80 -0.38
C GLU A 581 -14.19 22.77 -0.66
N SER A 582 -13.93 21.78 -1.51
CA SER A 582 -14.96 20.82 -1.93
C SER A 582 -15.36 19.81 -0.85
N HIS A 583 -14.47 19.54 0.12
CA HIS A 583 -14.68 18.56 1.20
C HIS A 583 -14.92 19.20 2.58
N GLY A 584 -14.83 20.53 2.70
CA GLY A 584 -14.92 21.25 3.97
C GLY A 584 -13.64 21.17 4.82
N GLY A 585 -12.51 20.87 4.19
CA GLY A 585 -11.19 20.65 4.80
C GLY A 585 -10.51 19.38 4.27
N ILE A 586 -9.30 19.11 4.76
CA ILE A 586 -8.46 17.96 4.37
C ILE A 586 -8.14 17.13 5.61
N SER A 587 -7.93 15.81 5.49
CA SER A 587 -7.57 14.97 6.63
C SER A 587 -6.34 15.49 7.36
N THR A 588 -6.41 15.59 8.69
CA THR A 588 -5.26 15.97 9.53
C THR A 588 -4.14 14.93 9.49
N ARG A 589 -4.42 13.70 9.02
CA ARG A 589 -3.44 12.63 8.93
C ARG A 589 -2.31 12.89 7.94
N LEU A 590 -2.46 13.86 7.05
CA LEU A 590 -1.35 14.35 6.23
C LEU A 590 -0.14 14.80 7.04
N LEU A 591 -0.32 15.28 8.28
CA LEU A 591 0.78 15.69 9.14
C LEU A 591 1.69 14.52 9.56
N PHE A 592 1.11 13.32 9.65
CA PHE A 592 1.80 12.13 10.14
C PHE A 592 2.34 11.27 8.98
N TYR A 593 1.58 11.18 7.89
CA TYR A 593 1.90 10.33 6.74
C TYR A 593 2.33 11.19 5.54
N LEU A 594 3.50 11.83 5.66
CA LEU A 594 4.02 12.78 4.68
C LEU A 594 5.37 12.34 4.13
N ASP A 595 5.47 12.36 2.81
CA ASP A 595 6.68 12.16 2.04
C ASP A 595 6.84 13.32 1.05
N GLU A 596 8.09 13.78 0.86
CA GLU A 596 8.49 14.89 -0.02
C GLU A 596 7.43 16.02 -0.13
N PRO A 597 7.33 16.90 0.88
CA PRO A 597 6.35 17.96 0.88
C PRO A 597 6.64 19.03 -0.18
N ILE A 598 5.64 19.88 -0.45
CA ILE A 598 5.80 21.14 -1.18
C ILE A 598 6.79 22.01 -0.40
N ASP A 599 7.83 22.56 -1.03
CA ASP A 599 8.81 23.42 -0.34
C ASP A 599 8.46 24.90 -0.46
N ILE A 600 7.24 25.23 -0.06
CA ILE A 600 6.71 26.60 -0.03
C ILE A 600 6.18 26.87 1.38
N PRO A 601 6.61 27.94 2.07
CA PRO A 601 6.11 28.26 3.41
C PRO A 601 4.57 28.33 3.47
N GLY A 602 4.00 27.68 4.47
CA GLY A 602 2.55 27.51 4.67
C GLY A 602 1.97 26.25 4.01
N TRP A 603 2.77 25.54 3.21
CA TRP A 603 2.36 24.36 2.44
C TRP A 603 3.25 23.13 2.69
N ARG A 604 4.23 23.18 3.60
CA ARG A 604 5.17 22.07 3.87
C ARG A 604 4.53 20.87 4.59
N TRP A 605 3.25 20.95 4.89
CA TRP A 605 2.41 19.85 5.38
C TRP A 605 1.80 19.03 4.24
N ALA A 606 1.79 19.56 3.02
CA ALA A 606 1.12 18.98 1.88
C ALA A 606 2.12 18.22 0.97
N PRO A 607 1.79 17.00 0.52
CA PRO A 607 2.60 16.28 -0.46
C PRO A 607 2.74 17.09 -1.76
N LYS A 608 3.95 17.17 -2.32
CA LYS A 608 4.15 17.81 -3.63
C LYS A 608 3.58 17.02 -4.80
N SER A 609 3.38 15.71 -4.59
CA SER A 609 2.81 14.78 -5.54
C SER A 609 2.02 13.67 -4.84
N LEU A 610 0.97 13.18 -5.49
CA LEU A 610 0.24 11.97 -5.10
C LEU A 610 0.77 10.72 -5.84
N LEU A 611 1.65 10.90 -6.84
CA LEU A 611 2.32 9.83 -7.57
C LEU A 611 3.47 9.26 -6.75
N ALA A 612 3.48 7.96 -6.47
CA ALA A 612 4.62 7.34 -5.78
C ALA A 612 5.90 7.40 -6.63
N SER A 613 5.75 7.49 -7.95
CA SER A 613 6.85 7.61 -8.91
C SER A 613 7.60 8.94 -8.86
N ALA A 614 6.98 9.99 -8.30
CA ALA A 614 7.59 11.30 -8.15
C ALA A 614 8.43 11.44 -6.86
N VAL A 615 8.44 10.39 -6.02
CA VAL A 615 9.12 10.38 -4.71
C VAL A 615 10.36 9.48 -4.81
N GLN A 616 11.53 10.05 -4.56
CA GLN A 616 12.82 9.40 -4.77
C GLN A 616 13.12 8.36 -3.69
N ASP A 617 12.84 8.68 -2.42
CA ASP A 617 13.23 7.84 -1.28
C ASP A 617 12.08 7.64 -0.27
N SER A 618 10.92 7.22 -0.77
CA SER A 618 9.73 6.98 0.06
C SER A 618 9.92 5.79 1.01
N VAL A 619 9.46 5.96 2.26
CA VAL A 619 9.21 4.88 3.23
C VAL A 619 7.73 4.57 3.43
N LEU A 620 6.83 5.33 2.78
CA LEU A 620 5.39 5.11 2.85
C LEU A 620 4.96 4.04 1.84
N SER A 621 4.29 3.01 2.34
CA SER A 621 3.60 2.01 1.52
C SER A 621 2.35 2.59 0.84
N LEU A 622 1.72 1.83 -0.06
CA LEU A 622 0.41 2.20 -0.61
C LEU A 622 -0.62 2.41 0.51
N ASP A 623 -0.64 1.52 1.50
CA ASP A 623 -1.59 1.61 2.62
C ASP A 623 -1.33 2.86 3.45
N ASP A 624 -0.07 3.17 3.78
CA ASP A 624 0.28 4.40 4.51
C ASP A 624 -0.19 5.65 3.76
N ARG A 625 0.01 5.69 2.42
CA ARG A 625 -0.45 6.79 1.57
C ARG A 625 -1.96 6.89 1.51
N VAL A 626 -2.69 5.79 1.58
CA VAL A 626 -4.17 5.82 1.63
C VAL A 626 -4.64 6.24 3.02
N MET A 627 -3.99 5.76 4.08
CA MET A 627 -4.30 6.06 5.47
C MET A 627 -4.19 7.55 5.80
N ARG A 628 -3.33 8.30 5.10
CA ARG A 628 -3.24 9.77 5.23
C ARG A 628 -4.52 10.53 4.91
N PHE A 629 -5.49 9.88 4.26
CA PHE A 629 -6.81 10.45 3.94
C PHE A 629 -7.96 9.72 4.65
N HIS A 630 -7.67 8.73 5.49
CA HIS A 630 -8.70 8.02 6.23
C HIS A 630 -9.24 8.91 7.35
N ASN A 631 -10.56 9.05 7.42
CA ASN A 631 -11.24 9.80 8.49
C ASN A 631 -12.01 8.80 9.36
N GLU A 632 -11.62 8.66 10.61
CA GLU A 632 -12.38 7.86 11.58
C GLU A 632 -13.59 8.64 12.08
N TYR A 633 -14.77 8.02 12.00
CA TYR A 633 -15.96 8.52 12.67
C TYR A 633 -15.87 8.12 14.15
N ARG A 634 -15.54 9.06 15.04
CA ARG A 634 -15.48 8.76 16.48
C ARG A 634 -16.85 8.59 17.13
N ASP A 635 -17.94 9.03 16.49
CA ASP A 635 -19.32 8.66 16.77
C ASP A 635 -20.24 9.27 15.70
N SER A 636 -21.50 8.85 15.61
CA SER A 636 -22.53 9.38 14.68
C SER A 636 -22.78 10.90 14.78
N LYS A 637 -22.19 11.57 15.78
CA LYS A 637 -22.31 13.01 16.06
C LYS A 637 -20.98 13.76 16.24
N SER A 638 -19.81 13.11 16.12
CA SER A 638 -18.52 13.78 16.39
C SER A 638 -17.76 14.18 15.12
N ILE A 639 -17.07 15.32 15.25
CA ILE A 639 -16.53 16.20 14.20
C ILE A 639 -15.50 15.50 13.31
N ARG A 640 -15.55 15.79 12.00
CA ARG A 640 -14.50 15.39 11.06
C ARG A 640 -13.16 15.99 11.53
N CYS A 641 -12.14 15.19 11.80
CA CYS A 641 -10.77 15.68 12.00
C CYS A 641 -10.20 16.21 10.68
N LEU A 642 -10.69 17.37 10.23
CA LEU A 642 -10.23 18.05 9.03
C LEU A 642 -9.41 19.28 9.41
N GLY A 643 -8.27 19.44 8.73
CA GLY A 643 -7.50 20.66 8.70
C GLY A 643 -7.98 21.62 7.60
N ILE A 644 -7.74 22.90 7.82
CA ILE A 644 -8.06 23.97 6.88
C ILE A 644 -6.74 24.59 6.39
N PRO A 645 -6.42 24.56 5.09
CA PRO A 645 -5.24 25.22 4.55
C PRO A 645 -5.25 26.73 4.85
N THR A 646 -4.11 27.27 5.27
CA THR A 646 -3.92 28.72 5.48
C THR A 646 -2.52 29.14 5.04
N PRO A 647 -2.27 30.44 4.82
CA PRO A 647 -0.91 30.93 4.56
C PRO A 647 0.12 30.65 5.67
N LEU A 648 -0.31 30.27 6.88
CA LEU A 648 0.58 29.92 7.99
C LEU A 648 0.86 28.42 8.11
N GLY A 649 0.19 27.58 7.32
CA GLY A 649 0.20 26.13 7.48
C GLY A 649 -1.22 25.54 7.52
N LEU A 650 -1.31 24.24 7.76
CA LEU A 650 -2.59 23.56 7.96
C LEU A 650 -3.12 23.89 9.36
N LYS A 651 -4.27 24.58 9.42
CA LYS A 651 -4.99 24.83 10.68
C LYS A 651 -5.66 23.54 11.13
N VAL A 652 -5.26 22.99 12.27
CA VAL A 652 -5.82 21.74 12.84
C VAL A 652 -6.15 21.91 14.32
N ARG A 653 -7.08 21.11 14.84
CA ARG A 653 -7.33 20.99 16.28
C ARG A 653 -6.96 19.59 16.73
N LEU A 654 -5.84 19.45 17.43
CA LEU A 654 -5.25 18.16 17.80
C LEU A 654 -4.61 18.23 19.17
N ALA A 655 -4.58 17.08 19.83
CA ALA A 655 -3.84 16.91 21.08
C ALA A 655 -2.32 16.86 20.82
N GLY A 656 -1.54 17.23 21.83
CA GLY A 656 -0.10 17.14 21.74
C GLY A 656 0.61 17.26 23.09
N PHE A 657 1.92 17.05 23.05
CA PHE A 657 2.79 17.18 24.20
C PHE A 657 3.88 18.22 23.92
N ARG A 658 4.20 19.04 24.92
CA ARG A 658 5.46 19.79 24.96
C ARG A 658 6.57 18.84 25.40
N VAL A 659 7.66 18.80 24.65
CA VAL A 659 8.84 17.99 24.98
C VAL A 659 9.93 18.91 25.52
N VAL A 660 10.41 18.63 26.72
CA VAL A 660 11.29 19.52 27.46
C VAL A 660 12.61 18.81 27.77
N PRO A 661 13.75 19.26 27.22
CA PRO A 661 15.06 18.80 27.63
C PRO A 661 15.37 19.33 29.05
N ASN A 662 15.81 18.44 29.93
CA ASN A 662 16.17 18.76 31.30
C ASN A 662 17.60 18.25 31.59
N PRO A 663 18.54 19.11 32.01
CA PRO A 663 19.80 18.63 32.56
C PRO A 663 19.52 17.83 33.84
N PHE A 664 20.42 16.90 34.20
CA PHE A 664 20.25 16.14 35.45
C PHE A 664 20.25 17.05 36.68
N PHE A 665 21.10 18.08 36.64
CA PHE A 665 21.24 19.10 37.67
C PHE A 665 21.43 20.47 36.99
N PRO A 666 20.90 21.58 37.55
CA PRO A 666 20.95 22.91 36.94
C PRO A 666 22.35 23.42 36.59
N GLU A 667 23.37 22.99 37.34
CA GLU A 667 24.78 23.37 37.18
C GLU A 667 25.53 22.60 36.08
N LEU A 668 24.94 21.52 35.57
CA LEU A 668 25.54 20.69 34.53
C LEU A 668 25.06 21.12 33.13
N PRO A 669 25.89 20.94 32.09
CA PRO A 669 25.42 21.05 30.71
C PRO A 669 24.32 20.02 30.44
N LEU A 670 23.50 20.26 29.41
CA LEU A 670 22.42 19.36 29.04
C LEU A 670 22.93 17.92 28.84
N HIS A 671 23.98 17.75 28.04
CA HIS A 671 24.69 16.48 27.88
C HIS A 671 26.02 16.53 28.66
N PRO A 672 26.16 15.82 29.79
CA PRO A 672 27.37 15.82 30.60
C PRO A 672 28.46 14.87 30.08
N TRP A 673 28.11 13.92 29.20
CA TRP A 673 29.03 12.91 28.66
C TRP A 673 29.03 12.84 27.12
N PRO A 674 29.22 13.97 26.42
CA PRO A 674 29.40 13.93 24.98
C PRO A 674 30.61 13.04 24.63
N GLU A 675 30.47 12.23 23.58
CA GLU A 675 31.56 11.43 22.98
C GLU A 675 32.14 10.29 23.84
N VAL A 676 31.73 10.14 25.10
CA VAL A 676 32.05 8.96 25.96
C VAL A 676 31.59 7.65 25.30
N ILE A 677 30.46 7.73 24.60
CA ILE A 677 29.99 6.69 23.69
C ILE A 677 29.75 7.30 22.31
N ASN A 678 29.70 6.45 21.28
CA ASN A 678 29.18 6.81 19.97
C ASN A 678 27.71 6.38 19.89
N PRO A 679 26.73 7.19 20.35
CA PRO A 679 25.34 6.78 20.34
C PRO A 679 24.79 6.95 18.93
N THR A 680 24.39 5.83 18.36
CA THR A 680 23.33 5.81 17.36
C THR A 680 22.03 6.17 18.08
N GLU A 681 21.24 7.08 17.50
CA GLU A 681 19.92 7.44 18.04
C GLU A 681 18.92 6.35 17.60
N ASP A 682 18.84 5.28 18.39
CA ASP A 682 17.87 4.21 18.21
C ASP A 682 16.51 4.56 18.78
N GLN A 683 16.48 5.21 19.94
CA GLN A 683 15.26 5.70 20.58
C GLN A 683 15.55 6.89 21.52
N VAL A 684 14.53 7.70 21.78
CA VAL A 684 14.55 8.71 22.86
C VAL A 684 13.47 8.37 23.88
N LEU A 685 13.83 8.37 25.15
CA LEU A 685 12.93 8.07 26.26
C LEU A 685 12.42 9.36 26.91
N MET A 686 11.12 9.42 27.14
CA MET A 686 10.45 10.58 27.73
C MET A 686 9.59 10.14 28.89
N GLN A 687 9.51 10.97 29.94
CA GLN A 687 8.61 10.74 31.06
C GLN A 687 7.54 11.83 31.10
N ALA A 688 6.28 11.42 31.17
CA ALA A 688 5.17 12.32 31.45
C ALA A 688 5.33 12.91 32.86
N GLU A 689 5.45 14.22 32.96
CA GLU A 689 5.73 14.90 34.25
C GLU A 689 4.60 14.71 35.27
N ALA A 690 3.35 14.69 34.79
CA ALA A 690 2.17 14.59 35.65
C ALA A 690 1.92 13.17 36.20
N THR A 691 2.24 12.13 35.43
CA THR A 691 1.86 10.74 35.76
C THR A 691 3.05 9.82 36.06
N GLY A 692 4.27 10.23 35.69
CA GLY A 692 5.46 9.38 35.76
C GLY A 692 5.51 8.28 34.69
N GLN A 693 4.51 8.19 33.81
CA GLN A 693 4.47 7.20 32.74
C GLN A 693 5.61 7.44 31.72
N TRP A 694 6.26 6.35 31.33
CA TRP A 694 7.32 6.37 30.34
C TRP A 694 6.81 6.12 28.92
N TYR A 695 7.42 6.82 27.97
CA TYR A 695 7.21 6.70 26.54
C TYR A 695 8.56 6.59 25.84
N ARG A 696 8.59 5.87 24.72
CA ARG A 696 9.72 5.92 23.77
C ARG A 696 9.24 6.54 22.47
N ILE A 697 10.14 7.26 21.81
CA ILE A 697 9.97 7.68 20.43
C ILE A 697 11.14 7.19 19.58
N ILE A 698 10.82 6.76 18.36
CA ILE A 698 11.79 6.36 17.34
C ILE A 698 11.52 7.10 16.04
N ASP A 699 12.57 7.34 15.26
CA ASP A 699 12.44 7.96 13.94
C ASP A 699 11.75 6.98 12.99
N TRP A 700 10.60 7.37 12.41
CA TRP A 700 9.85 6.49 11.53
C TRP A 700 10.73 6.07 10.35
N TYR A 701 11.31 7.06 9.65
CA TYR A 701 12.04 6.82 8.41
C TYR A 701 13.17 5.81 8.60
N ARG A 702 14.02 6.06 9.61
CA ARG A 702 15.09 5.17 10.02
C ARG A 702 14.56 3.79 10.37
N SER A 703 13.47 3.68 11.15
CA SER A 703 12.88 2.39 11.54
C SER A 703 12.46 1.54 10.33
N LYS A 704 11.93 2.16 9.27
CA LYS A 704 11.53 1.47 8.03
C LYS A 704 12.71 1.10 7.15
N LYS A 705 13.81 1.86 7.20
CA LYS A 705 15.02 1.60 6.42
C LYS A 705 15.99 0.62 7.08
N LEU A 706 15.96 0.49 8.40
CA LEU A 706 16.85 -0.40 9.15
C LEU A 706 16.89 -1.85 8.61
N PRO A 707 15.77 -2.49 8.23
CA PRO A 707 15.80 -3.85 7.69
C PRO A 707 16.49 -3.98 6.32
N VAL A 708 16.53 -2.89 5.53
CA VAL A 708 17.03 -2.91 4.14
C VAL A 708 18.45 -2.36 3.99
N TRP A 709 18.87 -1.45 4.87
CA TRP A 709 20.22 -0.90 4.80
C TRP A 709 21.29 -1.90 5.25
N THR A 710 22.42 -1.90 4.55
CA THR A 710 23.68 -2.46 5.02
C THR A 710 24.21 -1.72 6.24
N ARG A 711 25.18 -2.30 6.95
CA ARG A 711 25.83 -1.63 8.09
C ARG A 711 26.47 -0.29 7.69
N GLU A 712 27.08 -0.21 6.52
CA GLU A 712 27.74 1.01 6.04
C GLU A 712 26.73 2.13 5.77
N GLU A 713 25.63 1.83 5.10
CA GLU A 713 24.54 2.78 4.84
C GLU A 713 23.90 3.28 6.13
N ARG A 714 23.64 2.39 7.10
CA ARG A 714 23.12 2.78 8.42
C ARG A 714 24.06 3.77 9.11
N LEU A 715 25.36 3.46 9.13
CA LEU A 715 26.36 4.32 9.77
C LEU A 715 26.53 5.65 9.02
N ALA A 716 26.42 5.66 7.69
CA ALA A 716 26.47 6.88 6.89
C ALA A 716 25.26 7.78 7.17
N TYR A 717 24.05 7.21 7.21
CA TYR A 717 22.83 7.92 7.56
C TYR A 717 22.89 8.48 8.98
N ASP A 718 23.29 7.68 9.97
CA ASP A 718 23.38 8.11 11.36
C ASP A 718 24.38 9.28 11.54
N ARG A 719 25.49 9.27 10.79
CA ARG A 719 26.44 10.40 10.74
C ARG A 719 25.86 11.64 10.09
N MET A 720 25.15 11.49 8.97
CA MET A 720 24.57 12.58 8.21
C MET A 720 23.44 13.28 9.00
N GLU A 721 22.51 12.49 9.54
CA GLU A 721 21.36 13.02 10.29
C GLU A 721 21.72 13.52 11.69
N ASN A 722 22.80 13.00 12.27
CA ASN A 722 23.37 13.42 13.55
C ASN A 722 22.32 13.60 14.67
N ARG A 723 21.73 12.50 15.15
CA ARG A 723 20.75 12.47 16.27
C ARG A 723 19.60 13.48 16.10
N PRO A 724 18.83 13.37 15.01
CA PRO A 724 17.88 14.39 14.64
C PRO A 724 16.77 14.62 15.68
N ILE A 725 16.33 13.59 16.41
CA ILE A 725 15.28 13.74 17.43
C ILE A 725 15.82 14.50 18.64
N CYS A 726 16.98 14.11 19.18
CA CYS A 726 17.64 14.82 20.27
C CYS A 726 17.90 16.28 19.87
N ARG A 727 18.49 16.54 18.70
CA ARG A 727 18.74 17.92 18.23
C ARG A 727 17.46 18.77 18.19
N ALA A 728 16.34 18.18 17.76
CA ALA A 728 15.05 18.87 17.76
C ALA A 728 14.57 19.17 19.19
N ILE A 729 14.73 18.22 20.12
CA ILE A 729 14.37 18.38 21.54
C ILE A 729 15.24 19.42 22.24
N ASP A 730 16.55 19.41 22.00
CA ASP A 730 17.56 20.26 22.65
C ASP A 730 17.31 21.76 22.43
N THR A 731 16.54 22.13 21.41
CA THR A 731 16.09 23.51 21.17
C THR A 731 15.21 24.07 22.30
N GLY A 732 14.61 23.21 23.12
CA GLY A 732 13.59 23.56 24.11
C GLY A 732 12.26 24.03 23.50
N LYS A 733 12.13 24.03 22.17
CA LYS A 733 10.94 24.46 21.41
C LYS A 733 10.11 23.30 20.85
N CYS A 734 10.55 22.08 21.10
CA CYS A 734 9.96 20.86 20.55
C CYS A 734 8.57 20.55 21.12
N ALA A 735 7.67 20.08 20.25
CA ALA A 735 6.40 19.48 20.63
C ALA A 735 6.11 18.26 19.75
N ILE A 736 5.19 17.41 20.22
CA ILE A 736 4.68 16.24 19.51
C ILE A 736 3.18 16.41 19.34
N ILE A 737 2.69 16.37 18.11
CA ILE A 737 1.27 16.37 17.77
C ILE A 737 0.82 14.91 17.56
N LEU A 738 -0.37 14.55 18.04
CA LEU A 738 -0.90 13.19 18.02
C LEU A 738 -2.05 13.03 17.03
N ASP A 739 -2.10 11.89 16.33
CA ASP A 739 -3.28 11.49 15.54
C ASP A 739 -4.40 10.98 16.45
N GLN A 740 -4.05 10.11 17.40
CA GLN A 740 -4.96 9.49 18.36
C GLN A 740 -4.37 9.49 19.76
N LYS A 741 -5.23 9.41 20.78
CA LYS A 741 -4.76 9.17 22.16
C LYS A 741 -4.32 7.70 22.28
N LEU A 742 -3.19 7.48 22.94
CA LEU A 742 -2.73 6.14 23.29
C LEU A 742 -3.50 5.66 24.53
N GLU A 743 -4.43 4.73 24.35
CA GLU A 743 -5.31 4.25 25.43
C GLU A 743 -4.79 2.95 26.07
N MET A 744 -4.23 2.02 25.28
CA MET A 744 -3.78 0.71 25.76
C MET A 744 -2.24 0.63 25.92
N LEU A 745 -1.78 -0.29 26.76
CA LEU A 745 -0.35 -0.61 26.90
C LEU A 745 0.15 -1.33 25.65
N GLY A 746 1.29 -0.90 25.11
CA GLY A 746 1.84 -1.44 23.86
C GLY A 746 1.30 -0.79 22.59
N ASP A 747 0.34 0.13 22.69
CA ASP A 747 -0.10 0.92 21.54
C ASP A 747 1.07 1.76 21.01
N THR A 748 1.24 1.70 19.69
CA THR A 748 2.17 2.55 18.95
C THR A 748 1.36 3.48 18.08
N THR A 749 1.69 4.76 18.05
CA THR A 749 1.04 5.72 17.16
C THR A 749 2.07 6.55 16.42
N ALA A 750 1.73 6.93 15.19
CA ALA A 750 2.48 7.90 14.43
C ALA A 750 2.21 9.30 14.97
N CYS A 751 3.27 10.06 15.22
CA CYS A 751 3.20 11.42 15.71
C CYS A 751 3.99 12.37 14.82
N CYS A 752 3.62 13.64 14.86
CA CYS A 752 4.33 14.69 14.15
C CYS A 752 5.21 15.45 15.15
N LEU A 753 6.54 15.33 15.00
CA LEU A 753 7.51 16.11 15.75
C LEU A 753 7.62 17.49 15.12
N VAL A 754 7.45 18.54 15.93
CA VAL A 754 7.40 19.93 15.45
C VAL A 754 8.23 20.87 16.32
N GLN A 755 8.68 21.97 15.73
CA GLN A 755 9.20 23.13 16.44
C GLN A 755 8.10 24.16 16.61
N VAL A 756 7.79 24.54 17.85
CA VAL A 756 6.81 25.60 18.12
C VAL A 756 7.45 26.96 17.87
N GLU A 757 6.75 27.79 17.09
CA GLU A 757 7.13 29.14 16.71
C GLU A 757 6.11 30.15 17.25
N GLU A 758 6.54 31.39 17.46
CA GLU A 758 5.63 32.48 17.80
C GLU A 758 4.96 33.01 16.53
N ALA A 759 3.63 33.10 16.53
CA ALA A 759 2.88 33.81 15.51
C ALA A 759 2.71 35.28 15.92
N SER A 760 3.03 36.21 15.02
CA SER A 760 2.74 37.62 15.28
C SER A 760 1.23 37.88 15.29
N PRO A 761 0.74 38.88 16.06
CA PRO A 761 -0.68 39.25 16.04
C PRO A 761 -1.21 39.58 14.64
N ALA A 762 -0.38 40.21 13.78
CA ALA A 762 -0.74 40.52 12.40
C ALA A 762 -0.97 39.25 11.55
N GLN A 763 -0.15 38.21 11.75
CA GLN A 763 -0.32 36.92 11.08
C GLN A 763 -1.61 36.22 11.52
N LEU A 764 -1.91 36.24 12.82
CA LEU A 764 -3.14 35.65 13.37
C LEU A 764 -4.40 36.38 12.87
N GLN A 765 -4.34 37.72 12.79
CA GLN A 765 -5.42 38.51 12.23
C GLN A 765 -5.64 38.22 10.73
N ALA A 766 -4.56 38.04 9.96
CA ALA A 766 -4.64 37.75 8.52
C ALA A 766 -5.30 36.38 8.22
N VAL A 767 -5.19 35.41 9.12
CA VAL A 767 -5.88 34.11 9.01
C VAL A 767 -7.23 34.08 9.73
N GLY A 768 -7.74 35.24 10.14
CA GLY A 768 -9.08 35.38 10.73
C GLY A 768 -9.24 34.76 12.12
N TYR A 769 -8.16 34.65 12.90
CA TYR A 769 -8.26 34.24 14.30
C TYR A 769 -8.89 35.34 15.16
N SER A 770 -9.85 34.97 16.01
CA SER A 770 -10.45 35.83 17.03
C SER A 770 -10.25 35.23 18.42
N ASP A 771 -9.91 36.06 19.41
CA ASP A 771 -9.65 35.67 20.82
C ASP A 771 -10.85 35.01 21.54
N SER A 772 -11.97 34.83 20.86
CA SER A 772 -13.18 34.16 21.37
C SER A 772 -13.00 32.67 21.69
N GLU A 773 -11.90 32.03 21.26
CA GLU A 773 -11.63 30.59 21.48
C GLU A 773 -10.87 30.26 22.77
N GLY A 774 -10.47 31.26 23.57
CA GLY A 774 -9.95 31.08 24.94
C GLY A 774 -8.54 30.45 25.09
N GLN A 775 -7.94 29.93 24.02
CA GLN A 775 -6.54 29.48 23.97
C GLN A 775 -5.83 30.05 22.73
N ALA A 776 -4.63 30.58 22.93
CA ALA A 776 -3.80 31.12 21.85
C ALA A 776 -3.30 29.97 20.95
N PRO A 777 -3.46 30.08 19.61
CA PRO A 777 -3.06 29.03 18.70
C PRO A 777 -1.54 28.92 18.62
N LEU A 778 -1.05 27.71 18.39
CA LEU A 778 0.38 27.43 18.26
C LEU A 778 0.74 27.35 16.77
N LYS A 779 1.67 28.20 16.35
CA LYS A 779 2.34 28.00 15.06
C LYS A 779 3.44 26.97 15.25
N ALA A 780 3.56 26.05 14.32
CA ALA A 780 4.55 24.99 14.41
C ALA A 780 5.15 24.69 13.03
N ARG A 781 6.45 24.45 12.99
CA ARG A 781 7.15 23.95 11.81
C ARG A 781 7.38 22.45 11.97
N ARG A 782 6.95 21.67 10.99
CA ARG A 782 7.17 20.23 10.99
C ARG A 782 8.66 19.90 10.89
N GLU A 783 9.12 18.98 11.73
CA GLU A 783 10.46 18.41 11.64
C GLU A 783 10.42 17.03 10.96
N ARG A 784 9.67 16.09 11.53
CA ARG A 784 9.60 14.70 11.05
C ARG A 784 8.47 13.92 11.67
N THR A 785 8.20 12.75 11.11
CA THR A 785 7.30 11.77 11.71
C THR A 785 8.08 10.84 12.64
N VAL A 786 7.58 10.65 13.85
CA VAL A 786 8.12 9.72 14.84
C VAL A 786 7.06 8.69 15.23
N ILE A 787 7.49 7.51 15.67
CA ILE A 787 6.59 6.50 16.25
C ILE A 787 6.73 6.58 17.76
N MET A 788 5.62 6.76 18.47
CA MET A 788 5.58 6.82 19.93
C MET A 788 4.92 5.58 20.51
N SER A 789 5.52 4.99 21.53
CA SER A 789 4.99 3.82 22.24
C SER A 789 5.00 4.03 23.75
N LYS A 790 3.91 3.62 24.42
CA LYS A 790 3.83 3.59 25.88
C LYS A 790 4.60 2.39 26.43
N LEU A 791 5.51 2.61 27.38
CA LEU A 791 6.27 1.53 28.01
C LEU A 791 5.42 0.76 29.03
N THR A 792 5.69 -0.53 29.15
CA THR A 792 5.09 -1.39 30.19
C THR A 792 5.56 -0.96 31.59
N GLU A 793 4.88 -1.45 32.63
CA GLU A 793 5.27 -1.15 34.01
C GLU A 793 6.67 -1.69 34.34
N ALA A 794 7.00 -2.89 33.86
CA ALA A 794 8.33 -3.50 34.03
C ALA A 794 9.43 -2.65 33.38
N GLU A 795 9.23 -2.26 32.11
CA GLU A 795 10.16 -1.37 31.41
C GLU A 795 10.27 -0.01 32.11
N GLY A 796 9.16 0.56 32.59
CA GLY A 796 9.16 1.83 33.32
C GLY A 796 9.97 1.80 34.62
N LYS A 797 9.90 0.68 35.37
CA LYS A 797 10.74 0.46 36.57
C LYS A 797 12.21 0.41 36.20
N MET A 798 12.57 -0.33 35.15
CA MET A 798 13.92 -0.38 34.62
C MET A 798 14.42 1.02 34.21
N MET A 799 13.61 1.81 33.49
CA MET A 799 13.99 3.17 33.08
C MET A 799 14.22 4.11 34.27
N ASN A 800 13.41 4.02 35.31
CA ASN A 800 13.63 4.80 36.53
C ASN A 800 14.96 4.46 37.20
N MET A 801 15.33 3.18 37.24
CA MET A 801 16.57 2.71 37.84
C MET A 801 17.79 3.15 37.04
N VAL A 802 17.82 2.93 35.72
CA VAL A 802 18.93 3.37 34.86
C VAL A 802 19.09 4.90 34.88
N ARG A 803 17.98 5.66 34.93
CA ARG A 803 18.03 7.11 35.15
C ARG A 803 18.62 7.48 36.51
N GLY A 804 18.32 6.71 37.56
CA GLY A 804 18.93 6.87 38.88
C GLY A 804 20.44 6.71 38.82
N LEU A 805 20.92 5.66 38.14
CA LEU A 805 22.36 5.43 37.92
C LEU A 805 23.00 6.59 37.15
N ALA A 806 22.35 7.10 36.11
CA ALA A 806 22.82 8.27 35.38
C ALA A 806 22.99 9.49 36.30
N LYS A 807 22.01 9.76 37.18
CA LYS A 807 22.14 10.84 38.16
C LYS A 807 23.31 10.63 39.12
N THR A 808 23.53 9.40 39.59
CA THR A 808 24.68 9.06 40.44
C THR A 808 26.01 9.35 39.75
N VAL A 809 26.18 8.90 38.50
CA VAL A 809 27.40 9.19 37.72
C VAL A 809 27.55 10.69 37.48
N ALA A 810 26.45 11.41 37.23
CA ALA A 810 26.49 12.83 36.90
C ALA A 810 26.95 13.71 38.07
N GLN A 811 26.69 13.28 39.32
CA GLN A 811 27.16 13.95 40.54
C GLN A 811 28.58 13.56 40.96
N ASP A 812 29.12 12.48 40.40
CA ASP A 812 30.43 11.96 40.76
C ASP A 812 31.56 12.92 40.33
N GLU A 813 32.65 12.94 41.10
CA GLU A 813 33.80 13.79 40.83
C GLU A 813 34.41 13.52 39.43
N SER A 814 34.35 12.26 38.95
CA SER A 814 34.79 11.90 37.60
C SER A 814 34.09 12.70 36.50
N THR A 815 32.78 12.95 36.62
CA THR A 815 32.04 13.78 35.66
C THR A 815 32.51 15.23 35.72
N ALA A 816 32.74 15.77 36.91
CA ALA A 816 33.25 17.14 37.06
C ALA A 816 34.68 17.31 36.49
N GLU A 817 35.54 16.31 36.66
CA GLU A 817 36.87 16.26 36.05
C GLU A 817 36.78 16.18 34.52
N PHE A 818 35.93 15.30 33.99
CA PHE A 818 35.70 15.15 32.56
C PHE A 818 35.22 16.45 31.91
N LEU A 819 34.23 17.12 32.50
CA LEU A 819 33.74 18.41 32.01
C LEU A 819 34.81 19.52 32.04
N LYS A 820 35.76 19.48 32.98
CA LYS A 820 36.92 20.40 33.00
C LYS A 820 37.92 20.08 31.90
N ALA A 821 38.22 18.79 31.68
CA ALA A 821 39.12 18.34 30.62
C ALA A 821 38.55 18.68 29.23
N GLN A 822 37.25 18.47 29.03
CA GLN A 822 36.56 18.76 27.77
C GLN A 822 36.62 20.25 27.36
N LYS A 823 36.70 21.17 28.33
CA LYS A 823 36.88 22.60 28.04
C LYS A 823 38.28 22.95 27.53
N ARG A 824 39.26 22.07 27.74
CA ARG A 824 40.69 22.32 27.47
C ARG A 824 41.22 21.51 26.30
N SER A 825 40.63 20.34 26.04
CA SER A 825 41.12 19.36 25.07
C SER A 825 39.96 18.60 24.41
N ALA A 826 40.26 17.92 23.30
CA ALA A 826 39.33 17.13 22.49
C ALA A 826 39.73 15.63 22.52
N PRO A 827 38.87 14.70 22.03
CA PRO A 827 39.20 13.28 21.95
C PRO A 827 40.56 13.00 21.29
N GLY A 828 41.31 12.03 21.82
CA GLY A 828 42.66 11.69 21.37
C GLY A 828 43.78 12.51 22.04
N ASN A 829 43.43 13.39 22.99
CA ASN A 829 44.39 14.02 23.90
C ASN A 829 44.48 13.21 25.20
N THR A 830 45.69 13.01 25.72
CA THR A 830 45.94 12.22 26.95
C THR A 830 45.12 12.68 28.16
N ASP A 831 44.93 13.98 28.35
CA ASP A 831 44.16 14.50 29.48
C ASP A 831 42.65 14.26 29.31
N TRP A 832 42.17 14.32 28.06
CA TRP A 832 40.78 14.01 27.73
C TRP A 832 40.50 12.51 27.89
N ASP A 833 41.35 11.67 27.28
CA ASP A 833 41.19 10.20 27.30
C ASP A 833 41.28 9.64 28.73
N ALA A 834 42.16 10.22 29.57
CA ALA A 834 42.25 9.85 30.98
C ALA A 834 40.98 10.22 31.77
N ALA A 835 40.42 11.42 31.55
CA ALA A 835 39.21 11.85 32.24
C ALA A 835 37.96 11.09 31.74
N GLU A 836 37.88 10.80 30.44
CA GLU A 836 36.86 9.96 29.84
C GLU A 836 36.89 8.54 30.43
N GLY A 837 38.08 7.94 30.52
CA GLY A 837 38.28 6.63 31.12
C GLY A 837 37.77 6.53 32.57
N LYS A 838 37.97 7.58 33.38
CA LYS A 838 37.45 7.62 34.76
C LYS A 838 35.92 7.59 34.80
N VAL A 839 35.25 8.39 33.98
CA VAL A 839 33.79 8.40 33.89
C VAL A 839 33.26 7.06 33.41
N ARG A 840 33.90 6.46 32.41
CA ARG A 840 33.57 5.14 31.88
C ARG A 840 33.66 4.05 32.95
N GLU A 841 34.75 4.03 33.73
CA GLU A 841 34.89 3.08 34.84
C GLU A 841 33.82 3.32 35.91
N LYS A 842 33.49 4.58 36.22
CA LYS A 842 32.41 4.87 37.16
C LYS A 842 31.05 4.36 36.67
N MET A 843 30.75 4.49 35.38
CA MET A 843 29.52 3.93 34.78
C MET A 843 29.47 2.40 34.89
N LYS A 844 30.60 1.71 34.68
CA LYS A 844 30.69 0.26 34.83
C LYS A 844 30.46 -0.17 36.27
N GLU A 845 31.08 0.51 37.23
CA GLU A 845 30.96 0.24 38.67
C GLU A 845 29.48 0.32 39.10
N VAL A 846 28.82 1.46 38.88
CA VAL A 846 27.43 1.65 39.34
C VAL A 846 26.45 0.71 38.64
N MET A 847 26.71 0.37 37.37
CA MET A 847 25.87 -0.59 36.65
C MET A 847 26.08 -2.01 37.19
N ALA A 848 27.32 -2.43 37.46
CA ALA A 848 27.61 -3.76 37.97
C ALA A 848 26.97 -3.98 39.35
N GLU A 849 27.04 -3.00 40.24
CA GLU A 849 26.37 -3.02 41.54
C GLU A 849 24.86 -3.16 41.41
N ALA A 850 24.23 -2.33 40.56
CA ALA A 850 22.79 -2.38 40.33
C ALA A 850 22.36 -3.69 39.66
N TRP A 851 23.15 -4.19 38.71
CA TRP A 851 22.90 -5.43 38.01
C TRP A 851 22.85 -6.59 39.00
N GLN A 852 23.79 -6.68 39.94
CA GLN A 852 23.79 -7.73 40.97
C GLN A 852 22.64 -7.58 41.98
N ALA A 853 22.27 -6.35 42.32
CA ALA A 853 21.25 -6.07 43.33
C ALA A 853 19.80 -6.28 42.84
N HIS A 854 19.55 -6.23 41.52
CA HIS A 854 18.20 -6.21 40.94
C HIS A 854 17.98 -7.29 39.87
N PRO A 855 17.64 -8.53 40.25
CA PRO A 855 17.39 -9.63 39.29
C PRO A 855 16.22 -9.35 38.32
N ASP A 856 15.21 -8.60 38.76
CA ASP A 856 14.08 -8.15 37.95
C ASP A 856 14.51 -7.18 36.84
N MET A 857 15.50 -6.32 37.12
CA MET A 857 16.16 -5.50 36.10
C MET A 857 16.85 -6.36 35.04
N GLN A 858 17.59 -7.38 35.46
CA GLN A 858 18.31 -8.26 34.54
C GLN A 858 17.33 -8.94 33.59
N GLN A 859 16.26 -9.52 34.14
CA GLN A 859 15.24 -10.18 33.33
C GLN A 859 14.59 -9.20 32.34
N THR A 860 14.14 -8.04 32.83
CA THR A 860 13.50 -7.02 31.97
C THR A 860 14.46 -6.53 30.89
N MET A 861 15.75 -6.34 31.20
CA MET A 861 16.77 -5.92 30.25
C MET A 861 17.01 -7.00 29.19
N ARG A 862 17.11 -8.28 29.58
CA ARG A 862 17.24 -9.40 28.65
C ARG A 862 16.03 -9.52 27.73
N ASP A 863 14.82 -9.35 28.29
CA ASP A 863 13.57 -9.38 27.54
C ASP A 863 13.44 -8.20 26.56
N THR A 864 13.97 -7.02 26.93
CA THR A 864 13.82 -5.78 26.14
C THR A 864 14.94 -5.56 25.13
N VAL A 865 16.18 -5.94 25.47
CA VAL A 865 17.40 -5.58 24.72
C VAL A 865 18.17 -6.82 24.22
N GLY A 866 18.00 -7.98 24.84
CA GLY A 866 18.59 -9.27 24.42
C GLY A 866 19.53 -9.90 25.46
N GLU A 867 19.83 -11.21 25.30
CA GLU A 867 20.56 -12.00 26.30
C GLU A 867 22.08 -11.75 26.37
N SER A 868 22.70 -11.12 25.37
CA SER A 868 24.18 -11.01 25.25
C SER A 868 24.71 -9.60 25.55
N LEU A 869 24.33 -9.02 26.70
CA LEU A 869 24.68 -7.62 27.02
C LEU A 869 25.48 -7.43 28.29
N ASP A 870 25.74 -8.48 29.06
CA ASP A 870 26.26 -8.38 30.43
C ASP A 870 27.53 -7.51 30.54
N ASP A 871 28.46 -7.60 29.57
CA ASP A 871 29.70 -6.82 29.54
C ASP A 871 29.52 -5.35 29.06
N TYR A 872 28.37 -5.02 28.48
CA TYR A 872 28.08 -3.74 27.82
C TYR A 872 26.87 -2.99 28.40
N VAL A 873 26.19 -3.53 29.42
CA VAL A 873 24.97 -2.91 29.99
C VAL A 873 25.23 -1.48 30.46
N TRP A 874 26.43 -1.18 30.96
CA TRP A 874 26.80 0.15 31.45
C TRP A 874 26.63 1.26 30.39
N VAL A 875 26.75 0.92 29.10
CA VAL A 875 26.55 1.84 27.96
C VAL A 875 25.13 2.39 27.94
N MET A 876 24.15 1.67 28.51
CA MET A 876 22.76 2.13 28.57
C MET A 876 22.60 3.40 29.41
N ILE A 877 23.49 3.66 30.37
CA ILE A 877 23.45 4.89 31.19
C ILE A 877 23.53 6.14 30.30
N PRO A 878 24.65 6.40 29.59
CA PRO A 878 24.75 7.58 28.73
C PRO A 878 23.92 7.46 27.44
N LYS A 879 23.58 6.25 27.00
CA LYS A 879 22.80 6.03 25.77
C LYS A 879 21.33 6.41 25.94
N TRP A 880 20.68 5.90 26.98
CA TRP A 880 19.27 6.16 27.24
C TRP A 880 19.05 7.47 27.98
N PHE A 881 20.02 7.86 28.81
CA PHE A 881 19.94 9.06 29.62
C PHE A 881 21.23 9.87 29.45
N SER A 882 21.42 10.46 28.26
CA SER A 882 22.38 11.56 28.12
C SER A 882 21.90 12.81 28.85
N HIS A 883 20.59 12.95 29.01
CA HIS A 883 19.89 13.97 29.78
C HIS A 883 18.47 13.48 30.09
N GLY A 884 17.70 14.23 30.88
CA GLY A 884 16.28 13.91 31.11
C GLY A 884 15.39 14.55 30.05
N VAL A 885 14.38 13.83 29.55
CA VAL A 885 13.36 14.41 28.68
C VAL A 885 11.99 14.32 29.37
N GLY A 886 11.45 15.50 29.69
CA GLY A 886 10.12 15.66 30.26
C GLY A 886 9.06 15.82 29.17
N MET A 887 7.86 15.35 29.44
CA MET A 887 6.70 15.46 28.55
C MET A 887 5.53 16.09 29.30
N ARG A 888 5.01 17.22 28.81
CA ARG A 888 3.86 17.94 29.38
C ARG A 888 2.68 17.90 28.42
N ASP A 889 1.52 17.47 28.91
CA ASP A 889 0.29 17.44 28.13
C ASP A 889 -0.18 18.87 27.83
N LEU A 890 -0.43 19.16 26.55
CA LEU A 890 -1.00 20.44 26.11
C LEU A 890 -2.52 20.38 25.99
N GLY A 891 -3.14 19.22 26.18
CA GLY A 891 -4.53 18.99 25.82
C GLY A 891 -4.75 19.17 24.32
N GLU A 892 -6.00 19.39 23.91
CA GLU A 892 -6.30 19.79 22.54
C GLU A 892 -5.91 21.25 22.30
N GLN A 893 -5.14 21.48 21.24
CA GLN A 893 -4.67 22.81 20.84
C GLN A 893 -5.07 23.10 19.38
N VAL A 894 -5.21 24.39 19.06
CA VAL A 894 -5.29 24.84 17.67
C VAL A 894 -3.86 25.05 17.16
N TRP A 895 -3.49 24.32 16.11
CA TRP A 895 -2.17 24.40 15.50
C TRP A 895 -2.26 24.99 14.10
N TYR A 896 -1.27 25.78 13.70
CA TYR A 896 -0.93 26.08 12.31
C TYR A 896 0.38 25.39 11.99
N VAL A 897 0.30 24.26 11.29
CA VAL A 897 1.48 23.43 11.01
C VAL A 897 1.99 23.70 9.60
N ASP A 898 3.17 24.33 9.49
CA ASP A 898 3.94 24.42 8.24
C ASP A 898 4.68 23.11 8.01
#